data_AF-A0A1F6Q769-F1
#
_entry.id   AF-A0A1F6Q769-F1
#
_cell.length_a   1.000
_cell.length_b   1.000
_cell.length_c   1.000
_cell.angle_alpha   90.00
_cell.angle_beta   90.00
_cell.angle_gamma   90.00
#
_symmetry.space_group_name_H-M   'P 1'
#
loop_
_entity.id
_entity.type
_entity.pdbx_description
1 polymer ?
#
loop_
_entity_poly.entity_id
_entity_poly.type
_entity_poly.pdbx_seq_one_letter_code
_entity_poly.pdbx_strand_id
1 'polypeptide(L)'
;MQRETLLRTIIENIRSSLDVNETKKNIVTQIGQAFNADRCFIALLDVQQDKFVTPDKYAEYLSSPELSSVVGIKPDEEIHEPIIKLAKEKKDNIIYDFEKKIIENPAEKEFLEGLKRYYNVKSDYGVNICYGGVYLGAIVLHYMKAPRYLNDDDIKFLKTIADQIGISLHHAQLYEDLKQKAEREVFLRKITELISSSLDIDEIENQIVTNVGRLLKADRVFIINFDKSKGGYFPVEKEYLSSKQIKSMKGHEPEKEVPELIKVLMSDCDLSINNVEEYIKNNNLQGSLLEKHFNFYDIKSGFCISMVNGEKRIGRLVVQSCEKINFFTEGDIEFAKIIANQAAMAMSQAELYETLKQTAERERLLRDLIQTIRSSFDINETKKLLVDKIGKSLNADRVFFVEYNPETNTPHVLDKYSEYLSSPDLVSYVGFNFSGPKVEFLAKEHKQKKLILATDIDEFIKENNLQNTPTEKWLREAQLKTGVGITIFYGEKIYGVLSIHFTKAKVHLSEERVQFLKTLGDQVGIAFYQAKLFEKQKQIADRERILRDFIATIRSTLDKNEIKQRLITLVGQSINADRVYIAEYDKKTGHFPPVMEEYLSSPDIKSTLGFLPERDSPEGMDKAVTQIIIIEDTEAWLKKHNIENSKTAGYLREHNVKSGFSVPLSYAGEFLGTILIHYTGGPRAFITEDVKFVETLTDQTSIGLYQSQLFETIQKTAERERLLRNLTATIRSSLDINEVLSVICEQIAKVFEVDRITIVEFPNNKNYQDFILRKEYKKTEKIKGIYDYSKSELIAEFWGKKLLDEGDILAFYNIAESDAPELIKNFYEKLEVKSMIGVPIRHESEKWGMLVLSELNKFRNWNSEEIILLKSISDQIFIAIKHAELLESIKQTAEREKFLAEVISIVKSTLDMDEILALISGKIEKFLGVKKVLINVTSAKKIKMILDPPKILKNEEINLLERIFDNISIAIRDSDIYTKSRFIADVSHELRTPVAIIDGYANNLINRQDYSPETVDKYLNIIKKNTIRMSNIIENLMTLSQLQKGEEDYIIAFEEVNAENLIKNVVQIQETLIKDKKITFETQCNGQITVKANEILLEQALLNLVKNAVQYSSDKSKIIIKAKKTGNNVVISVQDFGCGIEKSHLKNIFKRFYRVDKSRSRETGGSGLGLSIVENIVKTHNGKVSVKSQVNRGSLFTIEIPCF
;
A
#
# COMPACT_ATOMS: atom_id res chain seq x y z
N MET A 1 -21.75 -103.46 -65.82
CA MET A 1 -20.34 -103.19 -66.20
C MET A 1 -20.16 -102.09 -67.26
N GLN A 2 -20.38 -102.31 -68.58
CA GLN A 2 -20.17 -101.24 -69.59
C GLN A 2 -21.09 -100.01 -69.38
N ARG A 3 -22.41 -100.23 -69.14
CA ARG A 3 -23.36 -99.15 -68.81
C ARG A 3 -23.00 -98.39 -67.51
N GLU A 4 -22.63 -99.09 -66.44
CA GLU A 4 -22.19 -98.45 -65.19
C GLU A 4 -20.89 -97.63 -65.36
N THR A 5 -19.95 -98.12 -66.17
CA THR A 5 -18.69 -97.41 -66.43
C THR A 5 -18.95 -96.12 -67.20
N LEU A 6 -19.86 -96.16 -68.19
CA LEU A 6 -20.30 -94.97 -68.92
C LEU A 6 -21.00 -93.96 -67.99
N LEU A 7 -21.94 -94.41 -67.16
CA LEU A 7 -22.65 -93.55 -66.20
C LEU A 7 -21.67 -92.88 -65.23
N ARG A 8 -20.69 -93.63 -64.71
CA ARG A 8 -19.68 -93.11 -63.80
C ARG A 8 -18.79 -92.07 -64.46
N THR A 9 -18.37 -92.32 -65.71
CA THR A 9 -17.56 -91.38 -66.50
C THR A 9 -18.33 -90.09 -66.79
N ILE A 10 -19.61 -90.19 -67.16
CA ILE A 10 -20.48 -89.02 -67.38
C ILE A 10 -20.61 -88.21 -66.09
N ILE A 11 -20.85 -88.87 -64.94
CA ILE A 11 -20.96 -88.20 -63.63
C ILE A 11 -19.63 -87.54 -63.22
N GLU A 12 -18.49 -88.18 -63.46
CA GLU A 12 -17.16 -87.62 -63.16
C GLU A 12 -16.85 -86.40 -64.04
N ASN A 13 -17.17 -86.46 -65.34
CA ASN A 13 -17.02 -85.32 -66.26
C ASN A 13 -17.89 -84.13 -65.85
N ILE A 14 -19.14 -84.41 -65.44
CA ILE A 14 -20.07 -83.40 -64.93
C ILE A 14 -19.55 -82.75 -63.63
N ARG A 15 -18.83 -83.49 -62.78
CA ARG A 15 -18.29 -82.97 -61.51
C ARG A 15 -16.94 -82.26 -61.64
N SER A 16 -16.15 -82.55 -62.66
CA SER A 16 -14.76 -82.11 -62.76
C SER A 16 -14.53 -80.86 -63.61
N SER A 17 -15.48 -80.47 -64.47
CA SER A 17 -15.37 -79.24 -65.27
C SER A 17 -16.35 -78.17 -64.82
N LEU A 18 -15.83 -76.95 -64.63
CA LEU A 18 -16.63 -75.73 -64.44
C LEU A 18 -17.03 -75.10 -65.79
N ASP A 19 -16.54 -75.63 -66.91
CA ASP A 19 -16.94 -75.19 -68.25
C ASP A 19 -18.12 -76.03 -68.75
N VAL A 20 -19.29 -75.39 -68.75
CA VAL A 20 -20.56 -75.97 -69.18
C VAL A 20 -20.50 -76.44 -70.64
N ASN A 21 -19.73 -75.76 -71.51
CA ASN A 21 -19.66 -76.10 -72.92
C ASN A 21 -18.79 -77.33 -73.18
N GLU A 22 -17.65 -77.44 -72.50
CA GLU A 22 -16.79 -78.63 -72.58
C GLU A 22 -17.52 -79.87 -72.05
N THR A 23 -18.27 -79.69 -70.96
CA THR A 23 -19.09 -80.73 -70.34
C THR A 23 -20.16 -81.24 -71.30
N LYS A 24 -20.92 -80.36 -71.96
CA LYS A 24 -21.93 -80.72 -72.96
C LYS A 24 -21.34 -81.58 -74.09
N LYS A 25 -20.19 -81.18 -74.65
CA LYS A 25 -19.55 -81.86 -75.79
C LYS A 25 -19.12 -83.27 -75.45
N ASN A 26 -18.52 -83.45 -74.28
CA ASN A 26 -18.08 -84.75 -73.81
C ASN A 26 -19.27 -85.68 -73.57
N ILE A 27 -20.36 -85.17 -73.00
CA ILE A 27 -21.59 -85.92 -72.73
C ILE A 27 -22.22 -86.42 -74.02
N VAL A 28 -22.51 -85.54 -74.99
CA VAL A 28 -23.17 -85.94 -76.25
C VAL A 28 -22.31 -86.90 -77.06
N THR A 29 -20.98 -86.74 -77.02
CA THR A 29 -20.04 -87.64 -77.69
C THR A 29 -20.07 -89.03 -77.06
N GLN A 30 -20.03 -89.13 -75.74
CA GLN A 30 -20.06 -90.40 -75.02
C GLN A 30 -21.41 -91.12 -75.18
N ILE A 31 -22.52 -90.40 -75.09
CA ILE A 31 -23.86 -90.98 -75.32
C ILE A 31 -23.98 -91.44 -76.78
N GLY A 32 -23.62 -90.60 -77.74
CA GLY A 32 -23.71 -90.95 -79.16
C GLY A 32 -22.89 -92.18 -79.53
N GLN A 33 -21.67 -92.31 -79.00
CA GLN A 33 -20.84 -93.50 -79.18
C GLN A 33 -21.45 -94.74 -78.48
N ALA A 34 -21.88 -94.63 -77.22
CA ALA A 34 -22.41 -95.76 -76.47
C ALA A 34 -23.68 -96.36 -77.08
N PHE A 35 -24.53 -95.52 -77.66
CA PHE A 35 -25.77 -95.94 -78.32
C PHE A 35 -25.58 -96.17 -79.83
N ASN A 36 -24.34 -96.13 -80.37
CA ASN A 36 -24.02 -96.06 -81.81
C ASN A 36 -25.01 -95.21 -82.62
N ALA A 37 -25.36 -94.03 -82.11
CA ALA A 37 -26.23 -93.10 -82.82
C ALA A 37 -25.47 -92.44 -83.97
N ASP A 38 -26.16 -92.18 -85.08
CA ASP A 38 -25.56 -91.41 -86.17
C ASP A 38 -25.40 -89.95 -85.79
N ARG A 39 -26.32 -89.42 -84.97
CA ARG A 39 -26.24 -88.10 -84.36
C ARG A 39 -26.84 -88.14 -82.96
N CYS A 40 -26.17 -87.48 -82.02
CA CYS A 40 -26.67 -87.26 -80.66
C CYS A 40 -26.54 -85.78 -80.32
N PHE A 41 -27.60 -85.15 -79.82
CA PHE A 41 -27.52 -83.77 -79.36
C PHE A 41 -28.40 -83.51 -78.15
N ILE A 42 -28.12 -82.40 -77.47
CA ILE A 42 -28.95 -81.91 -76.37
C ILE A 42 -29.67 -80.65 -76.84
N ALA A 43 -31.01 -80.68 -76.81
CA ALA A 43 -31.85 -79.52 -77.03
C ALA A 43 -32.24 -78.91 -75.67
N LEU A 44 -31.80 -77.69 -75.37
CA LEU A 44 -32.11 -77.01 -74.10
C LEU A 44 -33.24 -75.99 -74.28
N LEU A 45 -34.08 -75.84 -73.27
CA LEU A 45 -35.14 -74.83 -73.21
C LEU A 45 -34.69 -73.61 -72.41
N ASP A 46 -34.87 -72.41 -72.95
CA ASP A 46 -34.81 -71.18 -72.16
C ASP A 46 -36.09 -71.07 -71.32
N VAL A 47 -35.95 -71.23 -70.00
CA VAL A 47 -37.09 -71.28 -69.06
C VAL A 47 -37.79 -69.93 -68.94
N GLN A 48 -37.11 -68.79 -69.18
CA GLN A 48 -37.71 -67.46 -69.09
C GLN A 48 -38.49 -67.10 -70.36
N GLN A 49 -37.99 -67.53 -71.52
CA GLN A 49 -38.56 -67.18 -72.83
C GLN A 49 -39.48 -68.27 -73.42
N ASP A 50 -39.48 -69.46 -72.81
CA ASP A 50 -40.20 -70.65 -73.25
C ASP A 50 -39.89 -71.13 -74.68
N LYS A 51 -38.63 -70.99 -75.09
CA LYS A 51 -38.16 -71.35 -76.45
C LYS A 51 -36.94 -72.27 -76.39
N PHE A 52 -36.80 -73.19 -77.35
CA PHE A 52 -35.59 -73.97 -77.47
C PHE A 52 -34.40 -73.06 -77.85
N VAL A 53 -33.32 -73.20 -77.10
CA VAL A 53 -32.04 -72.57 -77.40
C VAL A 53 -31.47 -73.26 -78.65
N THR A 54 -31.01 -72.46 -79.61
CA THR A 54 -30.35 -72.98 -80.81
C THR A 54 -29.15 -73.85 -80.38
N PRO A 55 -29.05 -75.12 -80.83
CA PRO A 55 -27.94 -75.99 -80.45
C PRO A 55 -26.61 -75.34 -80.82
N ASP A 56 -25.75 -75.16 -79.81
CA ASP A 56 -24.37 -74.70 -80.01
C ASP A 56 -23.49 -75.86 -80.50
N LYS A 57 -22.31 -75.54 -81.07
CA LYS A 57 -21.40 -76.56 -81.63
C LYS A 57 -20.88 -77.58 -80.60
N TYR A 58 -21.11 -77.33 -79.32
CA TYR A 58 -20.69 -78.18 -78.21
C TYR A 58 -21.83 -79.09 -77.74
N ALA A 59 -23.03 -78.94 -78.27
CA ALA A 59 -24.21 -79.72 -77.90
C ALA A 59 -24.55 -80.84 -78.90
N GLU A 60 -23.69 -81.14 -79.89
CA GLU A 60 -23.92 -82.18 -80.92
C GLU A 60 -22.72 -83.12 -81.11
N TYR A 61 -23.01 -84.40 -81.32
CA TYR A 61 -22.12 -85.46 -81.79
C TYR A 61 -22.63 -86.02 -83.12
N LEU A 62 -21.71 -86.28 -84.05
CA LEU A 62 -21.96 -86.93 -85.34
C LEU A 62 -21.05 -88.15 -85.51
N SER A 63 -21.58 -89.27 -86.01
CA SER A 63 -20.80 -90.49 -86.27
C SER A 63 -19.90 -90.39 -87.50
N SER A 64 -20.17 -89.44 -88.40
CA SER A 64 -19.36 -89.11 -89.58
C SER A 64 -19.50 -87.61 -89.90
N PRO A 65 -18.44 -86.93 -90.37
CA PRO A 65 -18.52 -85.54 -90.82
C PRO A 65 -19.48 -85.30 -92.01
N GLU A 66 -19.85 -86.35 -92.74
CA GLU A 66 -20.74 -86.27 -93.91
C GLU A 66 -22.23 -86.14 -93.55
N LEU A 67 -22.58 -86.30 -92.26
CA LEU A 67 -23.94 -86.15 -91.78
C LEU A 67 -24.30 -84.67 -91.56
N SER A 68 -25.56 -84.29 -91.81
CA SER A 68 -26.05 -82.94 -91.58
C SER A 68 -26.03 -82.56 -90.09
N SER A 69 -25.40 -81.44 -89.74
CA SER A 69 -25.38 -80.88 -88.38
C SER A 69 -26.68 -80.12 -88.06
N VAL A 70 -27.13 -80.16 -86.81
CA VAL A 70 -28.22 -79.31 -86.28
C VAL A 70 -27.72 -78.02 -85.61
N VAL A 71 -26.40 -77.83 -85.54
CA VAL A 71 -25.79 -76.65 -84.92
C VAL A 71 -26.14 -75.40 -85.72
N GLY A 72 -26.68 -74.38 -85.05
CA GLY A 72 -27.04 -73.11 -85.69
C GLY A 72 -28.35 -73.13 -86.48
N ILE A 73 -29.05 -74.26 -86.56
CA ILE A 73 -30.40 -74.33 -87.12
C ILE A 73 -31.39 -73.79 -86.08
N LYS A 74 -32.10 -72.72 -86.42
CA LYS A 74 -33.19 -72.22 -85.57
C LYS A 74 -34.36 -73.22 -85.61
N PRO A 75 -34.87 -73.67 -84.44
CA PRO A 75 -36.11 -74.42 -84.36
C PRO A 75 -37.23 -73.69 -85.13
N ASP A 76 -37.95 -74.40 -85.98
CA ASP A 76 -39.16 -73.86 -86.62
C ASP A 76 -40.28 -73.81 -85.57
N GLU A 77 -40.79 -72.62 -85.27
CA GLU A 77 -41.77 -72.37 -84.21
C GLU A 77 -43.06 -73.17 -84.45
N GLU A 78 -43.50 -73.34 -85.72
CA GLU A 78 -44.72 -74.11 -86.04
C GLU A 78 -44.54 -75.62 -85.82
N ILE A 79 -43.32 -76.13 -86.00
CA ILE A 79 -43.00 -77.57 -85.91
C ILE A 79 -42.64 -77.97 -84.47
N HIS A 80 -42.06 -77.07 -83.67
CA HIS A 80 -41.46 -77.40 -82.36
C HIS A 80 -42.31 -76.96 -81.14
N GLU A 81 -43.13 -75.90 -81.24
CA GLU A 81 -44.02 -75.48 -80.13
C GLU A 81 -44.98 -76.58 -79.65
N PRO A 82 -45.67 -77.34 -80.53
CA PRO A 82 -46.60 -78.39 -80.09
C PRO A 82 -45.91 -79.47 -79.24
N ILE A 83 -44.63 -79.74 -79.50
CA ILE A 83 -43.84 -80.75 -78.79
C ILE A 83 -43.37 -80.24 -77.43
N ILE A 84 -42.97 -78.96 -77.32
CA ILE A 84 -42.65 -78.34 -76.02
C ILE A 84 -43.87 -78.42 -75.10
N LYS A 85 -45.05 -78.10 -75.63
CA LYS A 85 -46.31 -78.17 -74.88
C LYS A 85 -46.63 -79.60 -74.43
N LEU A 86 -46.50 -80.58 -75.33
CA LEU A 86 -46.74 -81.99 -75.01
C LEU A 86 -45.74 -82.53 -73.97
N ALA A 87 -44.47 -82.15 -74.08
CA ALA A 87 -43.41 -82.55 -73.15
C ALA A 87 -43.64 -82.00 -71.73
N LYS A 88 -44.13 -80.76 -71.61
CA LYS A 88 -44.52 -80.14 -70.34
C LYS A 88 -45.75 -80.78 -69.71
N GLU A 89 -46.75 -81.16 -70.53
CA GLU A 89 -48.02 -81.70 -70.05
C GLU A 89 -47.95 -83.17 -69.60
N LYS A 90 -47.24 -84.04 -70.33
CA LYS A 90 -47.31 -85.51 -70.09
C LYS A 90 -46.26 -86.08 -69.14
N LYS A 91 -45.14 -85.41 -68.86
CA LYS A 91 -44.00 -85.92 -68.04
C LYS A 91 -43.46 -87.32 -68.41
N ASP A 92 -43.86 -87.89 -69.55
CA ASP A 92 -43.40 -89.19 -70.05
C ASP A 92 -42.45 -89.02 -71.25
N ASN A 93 -41.54 -89.98 -71.41
CA ASN A 93 -40.50 -89.96 -72.45
C ASN A 93 -41.13 -90.00 -73.84
N ILE A 94 -40.63 -89.17 -74.76
CA ILE A 94 -41.11 -89.11 -76.14
C ILE A 94 -40.29 -90.09 -77.00
N ILE A 95 -40.80 -91.31 -77.19
CA ILE A 95 -40.17 -92.35 -78.03
C ILE A 95 -40.91 -92.43 -79.37
N TYR A 96 -40.23 -92.15 -80.48
CA TYR A 96 -40.82 -92.26 -81.82
C TYR A 96 -40.25 -93.44 -82.61
N ASP A 97 -41.04 -94.52 -82.68
CA ASP A 97 -40.80 -95.66 -83.58
C ASP A 97 -41.51 -95.42 -84.92
N PHE A 98 -40.74 -95.22 -85.99
CA PHE A 98 -41.26 -94.89 -87.32
C PHE A 98 -41.98 -96.03 -88.04
N GLU A 99 -41.91 -97.28 -87.58
CA GLU A 99 -42.56 -98.41 -88.28
C GLU A 99 -43.50 -99.26 -87.40
N LYS A 100 -43.61 -99.00 -86.09
CA LYS A 100 -44.59 -99.68 -85.21
C LYS A 100 -45.29 -98.75 -84.23
N LYS A 101 -46.21 -97.92 -84.72
CA LYS A 101 -47.51 -97.58 -84.09
C LYS A 101 -48.28 -96.60 -84.97
N ILE A 102 -49.59 -96.73 -85.01
CA ILE A 102 -50.48 -95.69 -85.56
C ILE A 102 -50.28 -94.45 -84.71
N ILE A 103 -49.71 -93.39 -85.30
CA ILE A 103 -49.56 -92.09 -84.64
C ILE A 103 -50.89 -91.38 -84.77
N GLU A 104 -51.67 -91.34 -83.69
CA GLU A 104 -53.01 -90.71 -83.68
C GLU A 104 -52.95 -89.18 -83.58
N ASN A 105 -51.83 -88.61 -83.10
CA ASN A 105 -51.66 -87.17 -82.92
C ASN A 105 -51.13 -86.50 -84.20
N PRO A 106 -51.87 -85.56 -84.82
CA PRO A 106 -51.46 -84.89 -86.06
C PRO A 106 -50.12 -84.15 -85.95
N ALA A 107 -49.86 -83.49 -84.81
CA ALA A 107 -48.64 -82.71 -84.60
C ALA A 107 -47.38 -83.60 -84.50
N GLU A 108 -47.50 -84.78 -83.89
CA GLU A 108 -46.40 -85.76 -83.80
C GLU A 108 -46.09 -86.36 -85.18
N LYS A 109 -47.12 -86.62 -85.99
CA LYS A 109 -46.96 -87.13 -87.35
C LYS A 109 -46.26 -86.12 -88.26
N GLU A 110 -46.66 -84.85 -88.19
CA GLU A 110 -46.06 -83.77 -88.98
C GLU A 110 -44.59 -83.52 -88.62
N PHE A 111 -44.25 -83.54 -87.33
CA PHE A 111 -42.87 -83.46 -86.87
C PHE A 111 -41.98 -84.59 -87.42
N LEU A 112 -42.47 -85.84 -87.35
CA LEU A 112 -41.73 -87.01 -87.80
C LEU A 112 -41.57 -87.07 -89.32
N GLU A 113 -42.61 -86.69 -90.07
CA GLU A 113 -42.51 -86.51 -91.52
C GLU A 113 -41.49 -85.41 -91.87
N GLY A 114 -41.43 -84.33 -91.08
CA GLY A 114 -40.41 -83.29 -91.18
C GLY A 114 -38.99 -83.82 -90.98
N LEU A 115 -38.74 -84.59 -89.91
CA LEU A 115 -37.43 -85.18 -89.65
C LEU A 115 -36.97 -86.15 -90.75
N LYS A 116 -37.90 -86.95 -91.30
CA LYS A 116 -37.63 -87.84 -92.42
C LYS A 116 -37.34 -87.06 -93.71
N ARG A 117 -38.12 -86.01 -93.99
CA ARG A 117 -38.01 -85.19 -95.22
C ARG A 117 -36.75 -84.35 -95.27
N TYR A 118 -36.41 -83.68 -94.18
CA TYR A 118 -35.32 -82.69 -94.15
C TYR A 118 -33.98 -83.28 -93.72
N TYR A 119 -33.99 -84.29 -92.84
CA TYR A 119 -32.78 -84.79 -92.20
C TYR A 119 -32.52 -86.28 -92.41
N ASN A 120 -33.32 -86.96 -93.24
CA ASN A 120 -33.21 -88.39 -93.56
C ASN A 120 -33.11 -89.30 -92.31
N VAL A 121 -33.80 -88.91 -91.24
CA VAL A 121 -33.83 -89.70 -90.00
C VAL A 121 -34.74 -90.90 -90.20
N LYS A 122 -34.21 -92.10 -89.88
CA LYS A 122 -34.92 -93.38 -89.98
C LYS A 122 -35.45 -93.86 -88.63
N SER A 123 -34.80 -93.48 -87.53
CA SER A 123 -35.28 -93.70 -86.15
C SER A 123 -34.84 -92.54 -85.25
N ASP A 124 -35.73 -92.07 -84.38
CA ASP A 124 -35.53 -90.93 -83.48
C ASP A 124 -35.90 -91.31 -82.03
N TYR A 125 -35.04 -90.96 -81.08
CA TYR A 125 -35.27 -91.20 -79.66
C TYR A 125 -34.95 -89.94 -78.86
N GLY A 126 -35.99 -89.33 -78.27
CA GLY A 126 -35.89 -88.20 -77.37
C GLY A 126 -36.12 -88.59 -75.91
N VAL A 127 -35.22 -88.19 -75.01
CA VAL A 127 -35.40 -88.37 -73.56
C VAL A 127 -35.31 -87.02 -72.85
N ASN A 128 -36.37 -86.69 -72.11
CA ASN A 128 -36.50 -85.41 -71.42
C ASN A 128 -35.44 -85.26 -70.33
N ILE A 129 -34.82 -84.09 -70.28
CA ILE A 129 -33.96 -83.62 -69.19
C ILE A 129 -34.84 -82.77 -68.28
N CYS A 130 -35.06 -83.24 -67.04
CA CYS A 130 -35.90 -82.57 -66.07
C CYS A 130 -35.16 -82.38 -64.74
N TYR A 131 -35.47 -81.31 -64.01
CA TYR A 131 -35.04 -81.12 -62.62
C TYR A 131 -36.21 -80.59 -61.78
N GLY A 132 -36.50 -81.20 -60.63
CA GLY A 132 -37.58 -80.76 -59.73
C GLY A 132 -38.98 -80.72 -60.37
N GLY A 133 -39.20 -81.44 -61.48
CA GLY A 133 -40.43 -81.40 -62.25
C GLY A 133 -40.51 -80.31 -63.33
N VAL A 134 -39.47 -79.49 -63.48
CA VAL A 134 -39.30 -78.51 -64.56
C VAL A 134 -38.60 -79.17 -65.74
N TYR A 135 -39.16 -79.02 -66.94
CA TYR A 135 -38.57 -79.48 -68.20
C TYR A 135 -37.47 -78.51 -68.64
N LEU A 136 -36.23 -78.99 -68.70
CA LEU A 136 -35.06 -78.19 -69.07
C LEU A 136 -34.60 -78.42 -70.51
N GLY A 137 -35.06 -79.50 -71.15
CA GLY A 137 -34.65 -79.88 -72.50
C GLY A 137 -34.82 -81.37 -72.77
N ALA A 138 -34.17 -81.88 -73.82
CA ALA A 138 -34.13 -83.30 -74.16
C ALA A 138 -32.78 -83.73 -74.76
N ILE A 139 -32.41 -84.98 -74.53
CA ILE A 139 -31.34 -85.68 -75.26
C ILE A 139 -31.98 -86.38 -76.45
N VAL A 140 -31.47 -86.13 -77.64
CA VAL A 140 -32.03 -86.65 -78.89
C VAL A 140 -31.00 -87.53 -79.61
N LEU A 141 -31.42 -88.72 -80.04
CA LEU A 141 -30.62 -89.67 -80.81
C LEU A 141 -31.26 -89.93 -82.17
N HIS A 142 -30.56 -89.58 -83.24
CA HIS A 142 -30.97 -89.85 -84.61
C HIS A 142 -30.16 -91.02 -85.20
N TYR A 143 -30.86 -91.95 -85.83
CA TYR A 143 -30.28 -93.00 -86.68
C TYR A 143 -30.70 -92.75 -88.13
N MET A 144 -29.71 -92.52 -88.99
CA MET A 144 -29.89 -92.08 -90.39
C MET A 144 -29.43 -93.14 -91.38
N LYS A 145 -28.40 -93.92 -91.05
CA LYS A 145 -27.85 -94.96 -91.95
C LYS A 145 -28.77 -96.18 -92.02
N ALA A 146 -29.20 -96.69 -90.87
CA ALA A 146 -30.14 -97.80 -90.72
C ALA A 146 -31.06 -97.58 -89.51
N PRO A 147 -32.32 -98.05 -89.54
CA PRO A 147 -33.19 -97.98 -88.37
C PRO A 147 -32.62 -98.85 -87.24
N ARG A 148 -32.70 -98.35 -85.99
CA ARG A 148 -32.25 -99.07 -84.80
C ARG A 148 -33.32 -98.98 -83.73
N TYR A 149 -33.62 -100.13 -83.10
CA TYR A 149 -34.56 -100.22 -81.99
C TYR A 149 -33.81 -100.26 -80.65
N LEU A 150 -34.11 -99.30 -79.77
CA LEU A 150 -33.68 -99.33 -78.37
C LEU A 150 -34.64 -100.17 -77.55
N ASN A 151 -34.12 -101.05 -76.69
CA ASN A 151 -34.96 -101.80 -75.74
C ASN A 151 -35.31 -100.95 -74.50
N ASP A 152 -36.24 -101.43 -73.68
CA ASP A 152 -36.69 -100.72 -72.48
C ASP A 152 -35.56 -100.40 -71.50
N ASP A 153 -34.53 -101.27 -71.42
CA ASP A 153 -33.39 -101.05 -70.55
C ASP A 153 -32.45 -99.95 -71.08
N ASP A 154 -32.29 -99.83 -72.39
CA ASP A 154 -31.55 -98.74 -73.05
C ASP A 154 -32.22 -97.39 -72.79
N ILE A 155 -33.56 -97.35 -72.88
CA ILE A 155 -34.36 -96.14 -72.62
C ILE A 155 -34.29 -95.74 -71.15
N LYS A 156 -34.44 -96.69 -70.22
CA LYS A 156 -34.28 -96.43 -68.77
C LYS A 156 -32.88 -95.90 -68.44
N PHE A 157 -31.87 -96.44 -69.11
CA PHE A 157 -30.50 -96.01 -68.93
C PHE A 157 -30.25 -94.58 -69.44
N LEU A 158 -30.74 -94.23 -70.65
CA LEU A 158 -30.74 -92.85 -71.17
C LEU A 158 -31.45 -91.88 -70.23
N LYS A 159 -32.58 -92.28 -69.65
CA LYS A 159 -33.32 -91.46 -68.68
C LYS A 159 -32.49 -91.16 -67.43
N THR A 160 -31.80 -92.17 -66.91
CA THR A 160 -30.91 -92.00 -65.75
C THR A 160 -29.80 -90.98 -66.04
N ILE A 161 -29.27 -90.98 -67.27
CA ILE A 161 -28.28 -89.99 -67.72
C ILE A 161 -28.91 -88.60 -67.84
N ALA A 162 -30.10 -88.48 -68.42
CA ALA A 162 -30.82 -87.22 -68.57
C ALA A 162 -31.14 -86.56 -67.22
N ASP A 163 -31.57 -87.35 -66.22
CA ASP A 163 -31.85 -86.83 -64.87
C ASP A 163 -30.59 -86.26 -64.20
N GLN A 164 -29.43 -86.92 -64.36
CA GLN A 164 -28.15 -86.42 -63.82
C GLN A 164 -27.70 -85.12 -64.50
N ILE A 165 -27.93 -84.99 -65.81
CA ILE A 165 -27.62 -83.76 -66.55
C ILE A 165 -28.51 -82.60 -66.08
N GLY A 166 -29.79 -82.86 -65.81
CA GLY A 166 -30.72 -81.85 -65.30
C GLY A 166 -30.29 -81.21 -63.98
N ILE A 167 -29.77 -82.00 -63.04
CA ILE A 167 -29.27 -81.51 -61.74
C ILE A 167 -28.12 -80.52 -61.93
N SER A 168 -27.15 -80.87 -62.77
CA SER A 168 -25.93 -80.07 -62.91
C SER A 168 -26.10 -78.79 -63.71
N LEU A 169 -26.97 -78.80 -64.74
CA LEU A 169 -27.31 -77.58 -65.47
C LEU A 169 -27.97 -76.53 -64.56
N HIS A 170 -28.87 -76.95 -63.66
CA HIS A 170 -29.52 -76.04 -62.71
C HIS A 170 -28.52 -75.43 -61.71
N HIS A 171 -27.56 -76.21 -61.19
CA HIS A 171 -26.54 -75.68 -60.28
C HIS A 171 -25.60 -74.67 -60.93
N ALA A 172 -25.22 -74.88 -62.19
CA ALA A 172 -24.38 -73.93 -62.92
C ALA A 172 -25.08 -72.57 -63.09
N GLN A 173 -26.37 -72.58 -63.40
CA GLN A 173 -27.16 -71.36 -63.61
C GLN A 173 -27.35 -70.56 -62.31
N LEU A 174 -27.61 -71.23 -61.18
CA LEU A 174 -27.73 -70.59 -59.87
C LEU A 174 -26.41 -69.91 -59.42
N TYR A 175 -25.26 -70.50 -59.73
CA TYR A 175 -23.96 -69.93 -59.39
C TYR A 175 -23.67 -68.64 -60.14
N GLU A 176 -24.07 -68.56 -61.42
CA GLU A 176 -23.88 -67.39 -62.25
C GLU A 176 -24.74 -66.20 -61.78
N ASP A 177 -25.99 -66.46 -61.38
CA ASP A 177 -26.87 -65.46 -60.77
C ASP A 177 -26.32 -64.92 -59.44
N LEU A 178 -25.82 -65.81 -58.57
CA LEU A 178 -25.20 -65.42 -57.30
C LEU A 178 -23.96 -64.55 -57.50
N LYS A 179 -23.15 -64.86 -58.51
CA LYS A 179 -21.95 -64.09 -58.84
C LYS A 179 -22.28 -62.67 -59.28
N GLN A 180 -23.27 -62.50 -60.17
CA GLN A 180 -23.71 -61.16 -60.61
C GLN A 180 -24.27 -60.33 -59.46
N LYS A 181 -25.02 -60.94 -58.53
CA LYS A 181 -25.54 -60.25 -57.35
C LYS A 181 -24.42 -59.77 -56.41
N ALA A 182 -23.42 -60.61 -56.16
CA ALA A 182 -22.28 -60.26 -55.33
C ALA A 182 -21.44 -59.11 -55.93
N GLU A 183 -21.23 -59.11 -57.25
CA GLU A 183 -20.51 -58.03 -57.95
C GLU A 183 -21.25 -56.67 -57.81
N ARG A 184 -22.58 -56.67 -57.88
CA ARG A 184 -23.41 -55.46 -57.67
C ARG A 184 -23.29 -54.92 -56.24
N GLU A 185 -23.28 -55.78 -55.22
CA GLU A 185 -23.16 -55.34 -53.81
C GLU A 185 -21.79 -54.75 -53.48
N VAL A 186 -20.69 -55.36 -53.98
CA VAL A 186 -19.33 -54.83 -53.79
C VAL A 186 -19.20 -53.43 -54.40
N PHE A 187 -19.80 -53.24 -55.57
CA PHE A 187 -19.76 -51.97 -56.26
C PHE A 187 -20.59 -50.88 -55.54
N LEU A 188 -21.79 -51.21 -55.05
CA LEU A 188 -22.61 -50.29 -54.24
C LEU A 188 -21.82 -49.76 -53.04
N ARG A 189 -21.21 -50.67 -52.27
CA ARG A 189 -20.41 -50.30 -51.11
C ARG A 189 -19.28 -49.33 -51.47
N LYS A 190 -18.59 -49.58 -52.57
CA LYS A 190 -17.49 -48.72 -53.04
C LYS A 190 -17.96 -47.31 -53.40
N ILE A 191 -19.12 -47.17 -54.03
CA ILE A 191 -19.70 -45.85 -54.33
C ILE A 191 -20.12 -45.14 -53.04
N THR A 192 -20.80 -45.84 -52.13
CA THR A 192 -21.20 -45.25 -50.85
C THR A 192 -19.99 -44.75 -50.07
N GLU A 193 -18.89 -45.53 -50.01
CA GLU A 193 -17.64 -45.11 -49.39
C GLU A 193 -17.05 -43.84 -50.05
N LEU A 194 -17.05 -43.75 -51.38
CA LEU A 194 -16.56 -42.56 -52.09
C LEU A 194 -17.43 -41.33 -51.81
N ILE A 195 -18.76 -41.45 -51.90
CA ILE A 195 -19.70 -40.35 -51.69
C ILE A 195 -19.64 -39.83 -50.24
N SER A 196 -19.59 -40.73 -49.25
CA SER A 196 -19.54 -40.34 -47.83
C SER A 196 -18.19 -39.78 -47.39
N SER A 197 -17.13 -39.92 -48.20
CA SER A 197 -15.78 -39.43 -47.86
C SER A 197 -15.51 -37.98 -48.24
N SER A 198 -16.33 -37.40 -49.13
CA SER A 198 -16.19 -36.00 -49.55
C SER A 198 -17.22 -35.12 -48.85
N LEU A 199 -16.80 -33.89 -48.52
CA LEU A 199 -17.67 -32.80 -48.08
C LEU A 199 -17.80 -31.73 -49.17
N ASP A 200 -17.29 -31.99 -50.36
CA ASP A 200 -17.41 -31.11 -51.52
C ASP A 200 -18.60 -31.57 -52.38
N ILE A 201 -19.63 -30.74 -52.45
CA ILE A 201 -20.86 -31.03 -53.21
C ILE A 201 -20.54 -31.25 -54.69
N ASP A 202 -19.60 -30.48 -55.26
CA ASP A 202 -19.21 -30.61 -56.66
C ASP A 202 -18.54 -31.95 -56.96
N GLU A 203 -17.73 -32.44 -56.02
CA GLU A 203 -17.07 -33.73 -56.13
C GLU A 203 -18.08 -34.87 -56.00
N ILE A 204 -18.99 -34.79 -55.03
CA ILE A 204 -20.06 -35.76 -54.81
C ILE A 204 -20.91 -35.90 -56.07
N GLU A 205 -21.41 -34.80 -56.62
CA GLU A 205 -22.24 -34.79 -57.83
C GLU A 205 -21.53 -35.40 -59.04
N ASN A 206 -20.26 -35.01 -59.28
CA ASN A 206 -19.46 -35.55 -60.37
C ASN A 206 -19.26 -37.07 -60.26
N GLN A 207 -19.00 -37.57 -59.05
CA GLN A 207 -18.84 -39.01 -58.81
C GLN A 207 -20.15 -39.75 -59.08
N ILE A 208 -21.29 -39.21 -58.67
CA ILE A 208 -22.60 -39.85 -58.88
C ILE A 208 -22.92 -39.95 -60.37
N VAL A 209 -22.91 -38.84 -61.10
CA VAL A 209 -23.29 -38.83 -62.52
C VAL A 209 -22.37 -39.74 -63.33
N THR A 210 -21.06 -39.74 -63.03
CA THR A 210 -20.08 -40.57 -63.72
C THR A 210 -20.27 -42.06 -63.45
N ASN A 211 -20.47 -42.44 -62.19
CA ASN A 211 -20.55 -43.86 -61.82
C ASN A 211 -21.90 -44.48 -62.22
N VAL A 212 -23.00 -43.75 -62.08
CA VAL A 212 -24.33 -44.18 -62.55
C VAL A 212 -24.32 -44.33 -64.07
N GLY A 213 -23.74 -43.37 -64.79
CA GLY A 213 -23.65 -43.43 -66.26
C GLY A 213 -22.83 -44.62 -66.78
N ARG A 214 -21.67 -44.90 -66.16
CA ARG A 214 -20.85 -46.05 -66.52
C ARG A 214 -21.52 -47.39 -66.25
N LEU A 215 -22.16 -47.54 -65.09
CA LEU A 215 -22.72 -48.82 -64.67
C LEU A 215 -24.00 -49.18 -65.43
N LEU A 216 -24.90 -48.21 -65.59
CA LEU A 216 -26.15 -48.41 -66.33
C LEU A 216 -25.96 -48.36 -67.85
N LYS A 217 -24.72 -48.14 -68.31
CA LYS A 217 -24.37 -47.93 -69.73
C LYS A 217 -25.29 -46.88 -70.37
N ALA A 218 -25.58 -45.83 -69.62
CA ALA A 218 -26.44 -44.74 -70.06
C ALA A 218 -25.64 -43.75 -70.91
N ASP A 219 -26.32 -43.12 -71.86
CA ASP A 219 -25.71 -42.13 -72.75
C ASP A 219 -25.51 -40.80 -72.04
N ARG A 220 -26.47 -40.41 -71.21
CA ARG A 220 -26.42 -39.16 -70.45
C ARG A 220 -26.95 -39.35 -69.04
N VAL A 221 -26.24 -38.82 -68.05
CA VAL A 221 -26.69 -38.76 -66.65
C VAL A 221 -26.42 -37.39 -66.09
N PHE A 222 -27.37 -36.79 -65.38
CA PHE A 222 -27.19 -35.48 -64.76
C PHE A 222 -28.07 -35.30 -63.53
N ILE A 223 -27.71 -34.32 -62.69
CA ILE A 223 -28.46 -33.94 -61.49
C ILE A 223 -29.10 -32.57 -61.70
N ILE A 224 -30.33 -32.42 -61.25
CA ILE A 224 -31.04 -31.14 -61.16
C ILE A 224 -31.22 -30.82 -59.68
N ASN A 225 -30.49 -29.83 -59.17
CA ASN A 225 -30.54 -29.43 -57.76
C ASN A 225 -31.80 -28.62 -57.44
N PHE A 226 -32.30 -28.71 -56.20
CA PHE A 226 -33.48 -28.02 -55.72
C PHE A 226 -33.18 -27.23 -54.44
N ASP A 227 -33.43 -25.92 -54.44
CA ASP A 227 -33.37 -25.08 -53.23
C ASP A 227 -34.61 -24.19 -53.13
N LYS A 228 -35.48 -24.51 -52.16
CA LYS A 228 -36.73 -23.79 -51.90
C LYS A 228 -36.50 -22.33 -51.48
N SER A 229 -35.36 -22.01 -50.87
CA SER A 229 -35.04 -20.65 -50.42
C SER A 229 -34.57 -19.75 -51.56
N LYS A 230 -34.04 -20.34 -52.63
CA LYS A 230 -33.50 -19.65 -53.82
C LYS A 230 -34.40 -19.71 -55.05
N GLY A 231 -35.59 -20.29 -54.92
CA GLY A 231 -36.67 -20.09 -55.89
C GLY A 231 -36.96 -21.24 -56.86
N GLY A 232 -36.45 -22.47 -56.65
CA GLY A 232 -36.83 -23.63 -57.47
C GLY A 232 -35.66 -24.57 -57.82
N TYR A 233 -35.77 -25.25 -58.96
CA TYR A 233 -34.72 -26.08 -59.53
C TYR A 233 -33.62 -25.24 -60.22
N PHE A 234 -32.37 -25.67 -60.07
CA PHE A 234 -31.19 -25.01 -60.63
C PHE A 234 -30.85 -25.53 -62.02
N PRO A 235 -30.10 -24.74 -62.84
CA PRO A 235 -29.54 -25.24 -64.08
C PRO A 235 -28.67 -26.48 -63.84
N VAL A 236 -28.61 -27.38 -64.81
CA VAL A 236 -27.73 -28.55 -64.73
C VAL A 236 -26.27 -28.11 -64.73
N GLU A 237 -25.53 -28.35 -63.65
CA GLU A 237 -24.11 -27.97 -63.55
C GLU A 237 -23.16 -29.14 -63.85
N LYS A 238 -23.55 -30.36 -63.48
CA LYS A 238 -22.79 -31.59 -63.64
C LYS A 238 -23.55 -32.60 -64.49
N GLU A 239 -22.83 -33.24 -65.40
CA GLU A 239 -23.35 -34.28 -66.28
C GLU A 239 -22.27 -35.29 -66.62
N TYR A 240 -22.70 -36.50 -66.97
CA TYR A 240 -21.93 -37.54 -67.60
C TYR A 240 -22.46 -37.77 -69.02
N LEU A 241 -21.54 -37.93 -69.97
CA LEU A 241 -21.82 -38.26 -71.36
C LEU A 241 -21.00 -39.50 -71.76
N SER A 242 -21.63 -40.49 -72.39
CA SER A 242 -20.95 -41.71 -72.86
C SER A 242 -20.03 -41.43 -74.06
N SER A 243 -20.37 -40.42 -74.88
CA SER A 243 -19.61 -39.98 -76.04
C SER A 243 -19.70 -38.46 -76.24
N LYS A 244 -18.73 -37.86 -76.94
CA LYS A 244 -18.76 -36.42 -77.27
C LYS A 244 -19.81 -36.05 -78.31
N GLN A 245 -20.48 -37.04 -78.92
CA GLN A 245 -21.51 -36.82 -79.94
C GLN A 245 -22.88 -36.54 -79.32
N ILE A 246 -23.07 -36.90 -78.06
CA ILE A 246 -24.30 -36.64 -77.30
C ILE A 246 -24.32 -35.16 -76.90
N LYS A 247 -25.43 -34.48 -77.21
CA LYS A 247 -25.63 -33.06 -76.86
C LYS A 247 -25.61 -32.87 -75.34
N SER A 248 -24.86 -31.88 -74.87
CA SER A 248 -24.79 -31.51 -73.45
C SER A 248 -26.09 -30.88 -72.97
N MET A 249 -26.48 -31.18 -71.73
CA MET A 249 -27.58 -30.51 -71.01
C MET A 249 -27.07 -29.49 -69.98
N LYS A 250 -25.76 -29.29 -69.89
CA LYS A 250 -25.18 -28.35 -68.93
C LYS A 250 -25.68 -26.92 -69.20
N GLY A 251 -26.20 -26.27 -68.15
CA GLY A 251 -26.84 -24.95 -68.22
C GLY A 251 -28.32 -24.99 -68.59
N HIS A 252 -28.89 -26.17 -68.87
CA HIS A 252 -30.32 -26.31 -69.12
C HIS A 252 -31.13 -25.97 -67.86
N GLU A 253 -32.11 -25.08 -68.00
CA GLU A 253 -33.03 -24.69 -66.94
C GLU A 253 -34.44 -25.24 -67.19
N PRO A 254 -34.83 -26.37 -66.54
CA PRO A 254 -36.10 -27.03 -66.82
C PRO A 254 -37.33 -26.14 -66.59
N GLU A 255 -37.27 -25.26 -65.58
CA GLU A 255 -38.37 -24.36 -65.23
C GLU A 255 -38.60 -23.25 -66.27
N LYS A 256 -37.55 -22.77 -66.95
CA LYS A 256 -37.65 -21.72 -67.97
C LYS A 256 -37.87 -22.27 -69.37
N GLU A 257 -37.27 -23.42 -69.69
CA GLU A 257 -37.23 -23.94 -71.05
C GLU A 257 -38.39 -24.89 -71.37
N VAL A 258 -38.86 -25.69 -70.41
CA VAL A 258 -39.98 -26.62 -70.61
C VAL A 258 -40.88 -26.67 -69.36
N PRO A 259 -41.82 -25.72 -69.19
CA PRO A 259 -42.68 -25.65 -68.00
C PRO A 259 -43.52 -26.91 -67.73
N GLU A 260 -43.80 -27.70 -68.77
CA GLU A 260 -44.51 -28.99 -68.70
C GLU A 260 -43.74 -30.03 -67.87
N LEU A 261 -42.39 -29.97 -67.86
CA LEU A 261 -41.52 -30.83 -67.05
C LEU A 261 -41.63 -30.52 -65.56
N ILE A 262 -42.04 -29.30 -65.16
CA ILE A 262 -42.18 -28.90 -63.76
C ILE A 262 -43.19 -29.80 -63.04
N LYS A 263 -44.30 -30.20 -63.70
CA LYS A 263 -45.31 -31.07 -63.07
C LYS A 263 -44.73 -32.44 -62.69
N VAL A 264 -43.84 -32.97 -63.52
CA VAL A 264 -43.16 -34.25 -63.29
C VAL A 264 -42.04 -34.09 -62.25
N LEU A 265 -41.24 -33.03 -62.36
CA LEU A 265 -40.16 -32.70 -61.41
C LEU A 265 -40.73 -32.37 -60.02
N MET A 266 -41.93 -31.83 -59.92
CA MET A 266 -42.57 -31.51 -58.64
C MET A 266 -43.29 -32.70 -57.99
N SER A 267 -43.74 -33.69 -58.79
CA SER A 267 -44.45 -34.89 -58.29
C SER A 267 -43.54 -35.86 -57.55
N ASP A 268 -43.97 -36.49 -56.45
CA ASP A 268 -43.13 -37.48 -55.71
C ASP A 268 -42.96 -38.82 -56.44
N CYS A 269 -43.49 -38.95 -57.65
CA CYS A 269 -43.37 -40.17 -58.46
C CYS A 269 -42.08 -40.13 -59.29
N ASP A 270 -41.40 -41.27 -59.37
CA ASP A 270 -40.32 -41.47 -60.32
C ASP A 270 -40.91 -41.72 -61.71
N LEU A 271 -40.30 -41.13 -62.74
CA LEU A 271 -40.75 -41.26 -64.12
C LEU A 271 -39.81 -42.23 -64.85
N SER A 272 -40.36 -43.26 -65.48
CA SER A 272 -39.62 -44.13 -66.40
C SER A 272 -40.29 -44.12 -67.77
N ILE A 273 -39.49 -43.90 -68.81
CA ILE A 273 -39.90 -43.87 -70.21
C ILE A 273 -39.06 -44.89 -70.97
N ASN A 274 -39.65 -46.04 -71.26
CA ASN A 274 -38.98 -47.10 -72.04
C ASN A 274 -38.87 -46.76 -73.52
N ASN A 275 -39.82 -46.00 -74.06
CA ASN A 275 -39.81 -45.52 -75.43
C ASN A 275 -40.49 -44.15 -75.49
N VAL A 276 -39.74 -43.13 -75.89
CA VAL A 276 -40.22 -41.75 -75.98
C VAL A 276 -41.30 -41.57 -77.04
N GLU A 277 -41.18 -42.21 -78.21
CA GLU A 277 -42.18 -42.08 -79.28
C GLU A 277 -43.53 -42.66 -78.86
N GLU A 278 -43.50 -43.80 -78.18
CA GLU A 278 -44.69 -44.43 -77.60
C GLU A 278 -45.26 -43.60 -76.46
N TYR A 279 -44.42 -43.04 -75.60
CA TYR A 279 -44.84 -42.17 -74.50
C TYR A 279 -45.52 -40.89 -74.99
N ILE A 280 -44.99 -40.24 -76.02
CA ILE A 280 -45.61 -39.05 -76.64
C ILE A 280 -46.99 -39.39 -77.18
N LYS A 281 -47.11 -40.53 -77.89
CA LYS A 281 -48.36 -41.00 -78.48
C LYS A 281 -49.41 -41.34 -77.41
N ASN A 282 -49.03 -42.11 -76.39
CA ASN A 282 -49.94 -42.58 -75.34
C ASN A 282 -50.44 -41.44 -74.43
N ASN A 283 -49.65 -40.36 -74.29
CA ASN A 283 -50.01 -39.21 -73.44
C ASN A 283 -50.53 -38.00 -74.23
N ASN A 284 -50.80 -38.13 -75.55
CA ASN A 284 -51.27 -37.04 -76.42
C ASN A 284 -50.37 -35.78 -76.38
N LEU A 285 -49.06 -35.95 -76.35
CA LEU A 285 -48.07 -34.86 -76.23
C LEU A 285 -47.55 -34.35 -77.59
N GLN A 286 -48.23 -34.66 -78.68
CA GLN A 286 -47.82 -34.25 -80.04
C GLN A 286 -47.88 -32.71 -80.20
N GLY A 287 -46.81 -32.11 -80.67
CA GLY A 287 -46.60 -30.67 -80.82
C GLY A 287 -46.17 -29.93 -79.54
N SER A 288 -46.05 -30.62 -78.40
CA SER A 288 -45.67 -30.02 -77.10
C SER A 288 -44.23 -29.50 -77.06
N LEU A 289 -43.93 -28.63 -76.08
CA LEU A 289 -42.55 -28.22 -75.81
C LEU A 289 -41.71 -29.42 -75.35
N LEU A 290 -42.32 -30.38 -74.64
CA LEU A 290 -41.68 -31.62 -74.23
C LEU A 290 -41.26 -32.52 -75.40
N GLU A 291 -42.09 -32.69 -76.44
CA GLU A 291 -41.70 -33.44 -77.64
C GLU A 291 -40.54 -32.74 -78.37
N LYS A 292 -40.60 -31.40 -78.51
CA LYS A 292 -39.50 -30.63 -79.11
C LYS A 292 -38.21 -30.77 -78.32
N HIS A 293 -38.30 -30.82 -76.99
CA HIS A 293 -37.17 -31.03 -76.10
C HIS A 293 -36.56 -32.43 -76.27
N PHE A 294 -37.38 -33.50 -76.27
CA PHE A 294 -36.90 -34.85 -76.51
C PHE A 294 -36.23 -35.01 -77.87
N ASN A 295 -36.81 -34.42 -78.93
CA ASN A 295 -36.22 -34.44 -80.26
C ASN A 295 -34.94 -33.62 -80.35
N PHE A 296 -34.88 -32.45 -79.71
CA PHE A 296 -33.69 -31.60 -79.75
C PHE A 296 -32.49 -32.27 -79.09
N TYR A 297 -32.69 -32.97 -77.97
CA TYR A 297 -31.65 -33.65 -77.21
C TYR A 297 -31.46 -35.13 -77.58
N ASP A 298 -32.17 -35.60 -78.61
CA ASP A 298 -32.14 -36.97 -79.14
C ASP A 298 -32.52 -38.04 -78.09
N ILE A 299 -33.44 -37.75 -77.18
CA ILE A 299 -33.81 -38.67 -76.08
C ILE A 299 -34.71 -39.79 -76.63
N LYS A 300 -34.31 -41.06 -76.43
CA LYS A 300 -35.04 -42.26 -76.91
C LYS A 300 -35.72 -43.04 -75.80
N SER A 301 -35.05 -43.15 -74.65
CA SER A 301 -35.59 -43.73 -73.42
C SER A 301 -34.83 -43.16 -72.21
N GLY A 302 -35.36 -43.32 -71.01
CA GLY A 302 -34.72 -42.80 -69.80
C GLY A 302 -35.64 -42.80 -68.58
N PHE A 303 -35.08 -42.47 -67.43
CA PHE A 303 -35.83 -42.32 -66.19
C PHE A 303 -35.31 -41.15 -65.35
N CYS A 304 -36.16 -40.66 -64.48
CA CYS A 304 -35.91 -39.56 -63.55
C CYS A 304 -36.37 -39.96 -62.16
N ILE A 305 -35.46 -39.90 -61.19
CA ILE A 305 -35.70 -40.33 -59.81
C ILE A 305 -35.43 -39.22 -58.81
N SER A 306 -36.17 -39.24 -57.71
CA SER A 306 -36.03 -38.26 -56.61
C SER A 306 -34.75 -38.46 -55.80
N MET A 307 -34.09 -37.35 -55.46
CA MET A 307 -32.99 -37.30 -54.47
C MET A 307 -33.52 -36.66 -53.18
N VAL A 308 -33.76 -37.48 -52.15
CA VAL A 308 -34.37 -37.03 -50.89
C VAL A 308 -33.53 -37.40 -49.68
N ASN A 309 -33.50 -36.50 -48.68
CA ASN A 309 -32.95 -36.76 -47.35
C ASN A 309 -34.05 -36.48 -46.30
N GLY A 310 -34.68 -37.53 -45.77
CA GLY A 310 -35.88 -37.41 -44.94
C GLY A 310 -37.04 -36.79 -45.72
N GLU A 311 -37.62 -35.69 -45.23
CA GLU A 311 -38.65 -34.91 -45.92
C GLU A 311 -38.07 -33.81 -46.84
N LYS A 312 -36.75 -33.56 -46.79
CA LYS A 312 -36.09 -32.51 -47.60
C LYS A 312 -35.72 -33.07 -48.98
N ARG A 313 -36.31 -32.51 -50.02
CA ARG A 313 -35.90 -32.76 -51.41
C ARG A 313 -34.61 -31.99 -51.72
N ILE A 314 -33.60 -32.70 -52.20
CA ILE A 314 -32.29 -32.12 -52.59
C ILE A 314 -32.22 -31.91 -54.10
N GLY A 315 -32.84 -32.79 -54.89
CA GLY A 315 -32.82 -32.68 -56.34
C GLY A 315 -33.43 -33.87 -57.07
N ARG A 316 -33.05 -34.05 -58.34
CA ARG A 316 -33.43 -35.17 -59.21
C ARG A 316 -32.21 -35.73 -59.92
N LEU A 317 -32.10 -37.05 -59.99
CA LEU A 317 -31.12 -37.73 -60.85
C LEU A 317 -31.83 -38.19 -62.13
N VAL A 318 -31.30 -37.79 -63.27
CA VAL A 318 -31.88 -38.08 -64.59
C VAL A 318 -30.91 -38.96 -65.38
N VAL A 319 -31.41 -40.06 -65.93
CA VAL A 319 -30.65 -41.03 -66.74
C VAL A 319 -31.33 -41.18 -68.10
N GLN A 320 -30.59 -41.02 -69.18
CA GLN A 320 -31.11 -40.99 -70.55
C GLN A 320 -30.28 -41.86 -71.49
N SER A 321 -30.98 -42.47 -72.46
CA SER A 321 -30.42 -43.14 -73.63
C SER A 321 -30.78 -42.32 -74.86
N CYS A 322 -29.79 -41.97 -75.66
CA CYS A 322 -29.91 -41.03 -76.78
C CYS A 322 -29.61 -41.69 -78.14
N GLU A 323 -28.69 -42.64 -78.19
CA GLU A 323 -28.29 -43.26 -79.46
C GLU A 323 -29.26 -44.36 -79.90
N LYS A 324 -29.77 -45.14 -78.93
CA LYS A 324 -30.75 -46.22 -79.16
C LYS A 324 -31.73 -46.32 -77.99
N ILE A 325 -32.86 -46.99 -78.23
CA ILE A 325 -33.76 -47.37 -77.15
C ILE A 325 -33.04 -48.37 -76.24
N ASN A 326 -32.90 -48.00 -74.97
CA ASN A 326 -32.40 -48.88 -73.92
C ASN A 326 -33.51 -49.17 -72.91
N PHE A 327 -33.78 -50.45 -72.66
CA PHE A 327 -34.78 -50.88 -71.70
C PHE A 327 -34.12 -51.02 -70.32
N PHE A 328 -34.34 -50.03 -69.45
CA PHE A 328 -33.89 -50.08 -68.06
C PHE A 328 -34.83 -50.99 -67.27
N THR A 329 -34.27 -52.00 -66.61
CA THR A 329 -35.04 -52.93 -65.78
C THR A 329 -35.50 -52.28 -64.48
N GLU A 330 -36.50 -52.84 -63.80
CA GLU A 330 -36.88 -52.35 -62.46
C GLU A 330 -35.70 -52.36 -61.48
N GLY A 331 -34.82 -53.37 -61.58
CA GLY A 331 -33.60 -53.46 -60.78
C GLY A 331 -32.60 -52.33 -61.06
N ASP A 332 -32.54 -51.81 -62.29
CA ASP A 332 -31.66 -50.68 -62.64
C ASP A 332 -32.17 -49.36 -62.01
N ILE A 333 -33.49 -49.19 -61.99
CA ILE A 333 -34.14 -48.01 -61.40
C ILE A 333 -34.01 -48.06 -59.86
N GLU A 334 -34.30 -49.19 -59.21
CA GLU A 334 -34.10 -49.35 -57.77
C GLU A 334 -32.65 -49.10 -57.34
N PHE A 335 -31.71 -49.62 -58.12
CA PHE A 335 -30.28 -49.38 -57.89
C PHE A 335 -29.93 -47.89 -57.96
N ALA A 336 -30.40 -47.19 -58.99
CA ALA A 336 -30.18 -45.75 -59.13
C ALA A 336 -30.79 -44.96 -57.97
N LYS A 337 -31.98 -45.37 -57.46
CA LYS A 337 -32.62 -44.75 -56.29
C LYS A 337 -31.78 -44.85 -55.02
N ILE A 338 -31.16 -46.00 -54.78
CA ILE A 338 -30.29 -46.20 -53.61
C ILE A 338 -29.13 -45.20 -53.65
N ILE A 339 -28.46 -45.08 -54.80
CA ILE A 339 -27.33 -44.14 -54.97
C ILE A 339 -27.81 -42.68 -54.84
N ALA A 340 -28.93 -42.34 -55.47
CA ALA A 340 -29.51 -40.99 -55.46
C ALA A 340 -29.87 -40.51 -54.04
N ASN A 341 -30.39 -41.39 -53.18
CA ASN A 341 -30.71 -41.04 -51.79
C ASN A 341 -29.45 -40.95 -50.91
N GLN A 342 -28.47 -41.83 -51.09
CA GLN A 342 -27.19 -41.74 -50.38
C GLN A 342 -26.43 -40.44 -50.73
N ALA A 343 -26.46 -40.06 -52.00
CA ALA A 343 -25.99 -38.79 -52.49
C ALA A 343 -26.68 -37.60 -51.83
N ALA A 344 -28.03 -37.61 -51.78
CA ALA A 344 -28.82 -36.56 -51.14
C ALA A 344 -28.44 -36.36 -49.67
N MET A 345 -28.20 -37.46 -48.94
CA MET A 345 -27.73 -37.42 -47.55
C MET A 345 -26.34 -36.76 -47.43
N ALA A 346 -25.38 -37.18 -48.27
CA ALA A 346 -24.02 -36.63 -48.24
C ALA A 346 -23.98 -35.14 -48.62
N MET A 347 -24.71 -34.74 -49.66
CA MET A 347 -24.84 -33.32 -50.06
C MET A 347 -25.45 -32.47 -48.94
N SER A 348 -26.46 -32.99 -48.24
CA SER A 348 -27.06 -32.28 -47.10
C SER A 348 -26.12 -32.14 -45.91
N GLN A 349 -25.19 -33.09 -45.70
CA GLN A 349 -24.17 -33.00 -44.65
C GLN A 349 -23.08 -31.97 -45.01
N ALA A 350 -22.65 -31.95 -46.27
CA ALA A 350 -21.71 -30.96 -46.79
C ALA A 350 -22.26 -29.52 -46.64
N GLU A 351 -23.51 -29.29 -47.04
CA GLU A 351 -24.19 -27.98 -46.88
C GLU A 351 -24.26 -27.52 -45.42
N LEU A 352 -24.57 -28.44 -44.50
CA LEU A 352 -24.61 -28.15 -43.07
C LEU A 352 -23.22 -27.82 -42.50
N TYR A 353 -22.19 -28.56 -42.93
CA TYR A 353 -20.81 -28.33 -42.50
C TYR A 353 -20.29 -26.96 -42.92
N GLU A 354 -20.51 -26.55 -44.17
CA GLU A 354 -20.12 -25.21 -44.64
C GLU A 354 -20.82 -24.10 -43.85
N THR A 355 -22.12 -24.26 -43.60
CA THR A 355 -22.91 -23.30 -42.81
C THR A 355 -22.38 -23.16 -41.38
N LEU A 356 -22.07 -24.29 -40.73
CA LEU A 356 -21.47 -24.29 -39.39
C LEU A 356 -20.08 -23.65 -39.38
N LYS A 357 -19.25 -23.94 -40.39
CA LYS A 357 -17.90 -23.37 -40.52
C LYS A 357 -17.95 -21.84 -40.66
N GLN A 358 -18.81 -21.33 -41.54
CA GLN A 358 -18.98 -19.87 -41.72
C GLN A 358 -19.47 -19.18 -40.43
N THR A 359 -20.41 -19.81 -39.72
CA THR A 359 -20.92 -19.30 -38.44
C THR A 359 -19.80 -19.26 -37.39
N ALA A 360 -19.01 -20.33 -37.27
CA ALA A 360 -17.90 -20.41 -36.32
C ALA A 360 -16.79 -19.39 -36.62
N GLU A 361 -16.45 -19.17 -37.90
CA GLU A 361 -15.48 -18.15 -38.31
C GLU A 361 -15.95 -16.74 -37.96
N ARG A 362 -17.23 -16.44 -38.21
CA ARG A 362 -17.83 -15.16 -37.84
C ARG A 362 -17.81 -14.92 -36.33
N GLU A 363 -18.17 -15.92 -35.53
CA GLU A 363 -18.09 -15.80 -34.07
C GLU A 363 -16.65 -15.64 -33.57
N ARG A 364 -15.67 -16.30 -34.20
CA ARG A 364 -14.26 -16.13 -33.86
C ARG A 364 -13.81 -14.70 -34.09
N LEU A 365 -14.12 -14.13 -35.26
CA LEU A 365 -13.79 -12.74 -35.58
C LEU A 365 -14.42 -11.74 -34.60
N LEU A 366 -15.66 -12.01 -34.18
CA LEU A 366 -16.38 -11.22 -33.18
C LEU A 366 -15.65 -11.27 -31.83
N ARG A 367 -15.27 -12.47 -31.36
CA ARG A 367 -14.52 -12.65 -30.11
C ARG A 367 -13.17 -11.93 -30.17
N ASP A 368 -12.42 -12.07 -31.26
CA ASP A 368 -11.12 -11.41 -31.43
C ASP A 368 -11.26 -9.87 -31.40
N LEU A 369 -12.30 -9.34 -32.04
CA LEU A 369 -12.58 -7.90 -32.04
C LEU A 369 -12.91 -7.39 -30.63
N ILE A 370 -13.79 -8.08 -29.89
CA ILE A 370 -14.12 -7.74 -28.50
C ILE A 370 -12.89 -7.85 -27.60
N GLN A 371 -12.08 -8.89 -27.76
CA GLN A 371 -10.88 -9.09 -26.96
C GLN A 371 -9.84 -8.00 -27.21
N THR A 372 -9.62 -7.61 -28.48
CA THR A 372 -8.70 -6.51 -28.81
C THR A 372 -9.16 -5.20 -28.15
N ILE A 373 -10.46 -4.90 -28.22
CA ILE A 373 -11.06 -3.69 -27.62
C ILE A 373 -10.93 -3.71 -26.09
N ARG A 374 -11.19 -4.85 -25.44
CA ARG A 374 -11.05 -5.00 -23.97
C ARG A 374 -9.61 -4.95 -23.48
N SER A 375 -8.64 -5.34 -24.32
CA SER A 375 -7.22 -5.33 -23.93
C SER A 375 -6.56 -3.95 -23.97
N SER A 376 -7.21 -2.97 -24.61
CA SER A 376 -6.70 -1.61 -24.69
C SER A 376 -7.15 -0.78 -23.49
N PHE A 377 -6.18 -0.23 -22.75
CA PHE A 377 -6.43 0.72 -21.66
C PHE A 377 -6.36 2.18 -22.13
N ASP A 378 -6.01 2.43 -23.40
CA ASP A 378 -6.03 3.76 -24.00
C ASP A 378 -7.35 3.99 -24.73
N ILE A 379 -8.14 4.96 -24.24
CA ILE A 379 -9.46 5.26 -24.78
C ILE A 379 -9.40 5.74 -26.24
N ASN A 380 -8.35 6.43 -26.65
CA ASN A 380 -8.20 6.94 -28.02
C ASN A 380 -7.81 5.82 -28.97
N GLU A 381 -6.91 4.93 -28.56
CA GLU A 381 -6.57 3.73 -29.33
C GLU A 381 -7.80 2.83 -29.49
N THR A 382 -8.57 2.66 -28.42
CA THR A 382 -9.83 1.91 -28.44
C THR A 382 -10.86 2.54 -29.37
N LYS A 383 -11.05 3.87 -29.33
CA LYS A 383 -11.93 4.61 -30.26
C LYS A 383 -11.51 4.38 -31.71
N LYS A 384 -10.22 4.53 -32.01
CA LYS A 384 -9.71 4.40 -33.39
C LYS A 384 -9.85 2.98 -33.93
N LEU A 385 -9.46 2.00 -33.13
CA LEU A 385 -9.59 0.60 -33.48
C LEU A 385 -11.05 0.19 -33.73
N LEU A 386 -11.97 0.67 -32.88
CA LEU A 386 -13.40 0.42 -32.98
C LEU A 386 -13.96 0.93 -34.31
N VAL A 387 -13.79 2.22 -34.60
CA VAL A 387 -14.37 2.83 -35.81
C VAL A 387 -13.75 2.27 -37.10
N ASP A 388 -12.44 2.00 -37.10
CA ASP A 388 -11.74 1.45 -38.27
C ASP A 388 -12.14 0.00 -38.56
N LYS A 389 -12.21 -0.87 -37.54
CA LYS A 389 -12.58 -2.27 -37.73
C LYS A 389 -14.05 -2.41 -38.14
N ILE A 390 -14.95 -1.65 -37.53
CA ILE A 390 -16.38 -1.68 -37.90
C ILE A 390 -16.58 -1.13 -39.31
N GLY A 391 -15.92 -0.02 -39.64
CA GLY A 391 -15.97 0.58 -40.97
C GLY A 391 -15.55 -0.40 -42.08
N LYS A 392 -14.42 -1.09 -41.89
CA LYS A 392 -13.92 -2.11 -42.83
C LYS A 392 -14.81 -3.36 -42.87
N SER A 393 -15.24 -3.87 -41.72
CA SER A 393 -15.99 -5.13 -41.63
C SER A 393 -17.41 -5.03 -42.21
N LEU A 394 -18.05 -3.87 -42.10
CA LEU A 394 -19.40 -3.65 -42.61
C LEU A 394 -19.40 -2.96 -43.98
N ASN A 395 -18.22 -2.67 -44.54
CA ASN A 395 -18.05 -1.88 -45.76
C ASN A 395 -18.83 -0.55 -45.69
N ALA A 396 -18.79 0.10 -44.53
CA ALA A 396 -19.50 1.34 -44.28
C ALA A 396 -18.75 2.53 -44.88
N ASP A 397 -19.50 3.54 -45.33
CA ASP A 397 -18.89 4.72 -45.93
C ASP A 397 -18.25 5.62 -44.88
N ARG A 398 -18.93 5.79 -43.74
CA ARG A 398 -18.45 6.56 -42.58
C ARG A 398 -18.85 5.88 -41.28
N VAL A 399 -17.95 5.84 -40.32
CA VAL A 399 -18.23 5.40 -38.94
C VAL A 399 -17.64 6.42 -37.98
N PHE A 400 -18.40 6.85 -36.98
CA PHE A 400 -17.85 7.73 -35.94
C PHE A 400 -18.42 7.41 -34.56
N PHE A 401 -17.65 7.73 -33.53
CA PHE A 401 -18.01 7.52 -32.14
C PHE A 401 -18.07 8.86 -31.40
N VAL A 402 -19.27 9.26 -30.98
CA VAL A 402 -19.45 10.47 -30.16
C VAL A 402 -19.29 10.09 -28.70
N GLU A 403 -18.19 10.48 -28.07
CA GLU A 403 -17.98 10.28 -26.63
C GLU A 403 -18.94 11.16 -25.81
N TYR A 404 -19.50 10.62 -24.73
CA TYR A 404 -20.38 11.35 -23.82
C TYR A 404 -19.74 11.47 -22.45
N ASN A 405 -19.93 12.62 -21.80
CA ASN A 405 -19.70 12.73 -20.37
C ASN A 405 -20.82 11.98 -19.64
N PRO A 406 -20.52 10.90 -18.88
CA PRO A 406 -21.54 10.05 -18.28
C PRO A 406 -22.27 10.71 -17.09
N GLU A 407 -21.71 11.77 -16.50
CA GLU A 407 -22.33 12.49 -15.38
C GLU A 407 -23.32 13.56 -15.87
N THR A 408 -22.93 14.34 -16.88
CA THR A 408 -23.76 15.42 -17.44
C THR A 408 -24.61 14.95 -18.63
N ASN A 409 -24.33 13.77 -19.17
CA ASN A 409 -24.97 13.18 -20.35
C ASN A 409 -24.90 14.13 -21.58
N THR A 410 -23.76 14.80 -21.71
CA THR A 410 -23.46 15.74 -22.80
C THR A 410 -22.39 15.15 -23.72
N PRO A 411 -22.56 15.24 -25.06
CA PRO A 411 -21.55 14.78 -26.00
C PRO A 411 -20.32 15.69 -26.00
N HIS A 412 -19.15 15.09 -26.16
CA HIS A 412 -17.90 15.78 -26.47
C HIS A 412 -17.85 16.13 -27.97
N VAL A 413 -17.02 17.12 -28.30
CA VAL A 413 -16.67 17.41 -29.69
C VAL A 413 -15.90 16.23 -30.25
N LEU A 414 -16.23 15.80 -31.47
CA LEU A 414 -15.63 14.62 -32.09
C LEU A 414 -14.13 14.84 -32.34
N ASP A 415 -13.31 13.95 -31.80
CA ASP A 415 -11.86 13.98 -32.00
C ASP A 415 -11.42 13.17 -33.24
N LYS A 416 -10.16 13.32 -33.62
CA LYS A 416 -9.57 12.65 -34.80
C LYS A 416 -9.47 11.12 -34.69
N TYR A 417 -9.55 10.57 -33.48
CA TYR A 417 -9.48 9.12 -33.24
C TYR A 417 -10.85 8.46 -33.35
N SER A 418 -11.91 9.27 -33.40
CA SER A 418 -13.29 8.82 -33.30
C SER A 418 -13.99 8.74 -34.65
N GLU A 419 -13.27 8.79 -35.77
CA GLU A 419 -13.84 8.72 -37.11
C GLU A 419 -13.06 7.79 -38.05
N TYR A 420 -13.82 7.07 -38.85
CA TYR A 420 -13.40 6.30 -40.02
C TYR A 420 -14.17 6.79 -41.25
N LEU A 421 -13.44 7.01 -42.35
CA LEU A 421 -13.97 7.36 -43.66
C LEU A 421 -13.43 6.38 -44.70
N SER A 422 -14.31 5.85 -45.55
CA SER A 422 -13.94 4.96 -46.65
C SER A 422 -13.27 5.68 -47.83
N SER A 423 -13.49 7.00 -47.96
CA SER A 423 -12.86 7.88 -48.95
C SER A 423 -12.63 9.27 -48.35
N PRO A 424 -11.55 9.98 -48.72
CA PRO A 424 -11.32 11.38 -48.34
C PRO A 424 -12.41 12.37 -48.80
N ASP A 425 -13.19 12.02 -49.83
CA ASP A 425 -14.23 12.89 -50.39
C ASP A 425 -15.48 13.03 -49.49
N LEU A 426 -15.56 12.20 -48.45
CA LEU A 426 -16.65 12.26 -47.49
C LEU A 426 -16.41 13.38 -46.48
N VAL A 427 -17.47 14.12 -46.16
CA VAL A 427 -17.43 15.17 -45.12
C VAL A 427 -16.97 14.56 -43.78
N SER A 428 -15.88 15.07 -43.23
CA SER A 428 -15.40 14.71 -41.89
C SER A 428 -16.20 15.44 -40.83
N TYR A 429 -16.47 14.76 -39.71
CA TYR A 429 -17.11 15.33 -38.53
C TYR A 429 -16.15 15.61 -37.39
N VAL A 430 -14.84 15.47 -37.58
CA VAL A 430 -13.86 15.89 -36.59
C VAL A 430 -14.03 17.39 -36.31
N GLY A 431 -14.18 17.77 -35.04
CA GLY A 431 -14.48 19.14 -34.62
C GLY A 431 -15.97 19.50 -34.63
N PHE A 432 -16.87 18.61 -35.07
CA PHE A 432 -18.31 18.86 -35.02
C PHE A 432 -18.85 18.77 -33.59
N ASN A 433 -19.69 19.75 -33.21
CA ASN A 433 -20.33 19.80 -31.91
C ASN A 433 -21.71 19.12 -31.95
N PHE A 434 -21.81 17.97 -31.29
CA PHE A 434 -23.04 17.17 -31.21
C PHE A 434 -24.03 17.62 -30.12
N SER A 435 -23.84 18.78 -29.49
CA SER A 435 -24.78 19.33 -28.50
C SER A 435 -25.83 20.31 -29.07
N GLY A 436 -25.83 20.57 -30.39
CA GLY A 436 -26.71 21.54 -31.04
C GLY A 436 -28.04 20.99 -31.60
N PRO A 437 -28.93 21.89 -32.05
CA PRO A 437 -30.27 21.54 -32.57
C PRO A 437 -30.24 20.66 -33.83
N LYS A 438 -29.10 20.58 -34.54
CA LYS A 438 -28.94 19.69 -35.70
C LYS A 438 -29.08 18.19 -35.34
N VAL A 439 -28.77 17.79 -34.11
CA VAL A 439 -28.75 16.37 -33.70
C VAL A 439 -29.57 16.11 -32.43
N GLU A 440 -30.37 17.07 -32.00
CA GLU A 440 -31.14 17.02 -30.75
C GLU A 440 -32.11 15.83 -30.68
N PHE A 441 -32.82 15.55 -31.79
CA PHE A 441 -33.70 14.39 -31.88
C PHE A 441 -32.95 13.07 -31.65
N LEU A 442 -31.84 12.88 -32.37
CA LEU A 442 -31.01 11.67 -32.27
C LEU A 442 -30.42 11.53 -30.87
N ALA A 443 -29.95 12.63 -30.28
CA ALA A 443 -29.43 12.64 -28.91
C ALA A 443 -30.52 12.23 -27.89
N LYS A 444 -31.78 12.65 -28.07
CA LYS A 444 -32.91 12.26 -27.21
C LYS A 444 -33.24 10.77 -27.32
N GLU A 445 -33.24 10.20 -28.51
CA GLU A 445 -33.50 8.76 -28.70
C GLU A 445 -32.33 7.92 -28.17
N HIS A 446 -31.09 8.35 -28.36
CA HIS A 446 -29.92 7.68 -27.79
C HIS A 446 -29.91 7.68 -26.25
N LYS A 447 -30.44 8.72 -25.61
CA LYS A 447 -30.63 8.75 -24.14
C LYS A 447 -31.59 7.67 -23.63
N GLN A 448 -32.52 7.22 -24.46
CA GLN A 448 -33.41 6.10 -24.15
C GLN A 448 -32.78 4.73 -24.44
N LYS A 449 -31.48 4.69 -24.78
CA LYS A 449 -30.72 3.47 -25.16
C LYS A 449 -31.34 2.72 -26.34
N LYS A 450 -32.08 3.41 -27.20
CA LYS A 450 -32.67 2.83 -28.40
C LYS A 450 -31.61 2.73 -29.50
N LEU A 451 -31.60 1.58 -30.17
CA LEU A 451 -30.95 1.43 -31.46
C LEU A 451 -31.76 2.25 -32.48
N ILE A 452 -31.10 3.15 -33.20
CA ILE A 452 -31.71 3.87 -34.32
C ILE A 452 -31.31 3.17 -35.60
N LEU A 453 -32.30 2.72 -36.39
CA LEU A 453 -32.09 2.09 -37.69
C LEU A 453 -32.90 2.85 -38.73
N ALA A 454 -32.21 3.51 -39.65
CA ALA A 454 -32.81 4.16 -40.82
C ALA A 454 -32.40 3.37 -42.06
N THR A 455 -33.21 2.40 -42.49
CA THR A 455 -32.98 1.62 -43.72
C THR A 455 -33.11 2.48 -44.97
N ASP A 456 -34.05 3.43 -44.93
CA ASP A 456 -34.25 4.49 -45.91
C ASP A 456 -34.39 5.83 -45.18
N ILE A 457 -33.51 6.78 -45.49
CA ILE A 457 -33.51 8.06 -44.78
C ILE A 457 -34.79 8.88 -45.02
N ASP A 458 -35.39 8.79 -46.22
CA ASP A 458 -36.57 9.58 -46.56
C ASP A 458 -37.81 9.04 -45.83
N GLU A 459 -37.90 7.72 -45.69
CA GLU A 459 -38.91 7.05 -44.87
C GLU A 459 -38.71 7.37 -43.39
N PHE A 460 -37.47 7.28 -42.88
CA PHE A 460 -37.14 7.60 -41.50
C PHE A 460 -37.50 9.05 -41.12
N ILE A 461 -37.22 10.02 -41.99
CA ILE A 461 -37.59 11.43 -41.79
C ILE A 461 -39.12 11.56 -41.71
N LYS A 462 -39.85 10.81 -42.53
CA LYS A 462 -41.32 10.84 -42.58
C LYS A 462 -41.96 10.22 -41.34
N GLU A 463 -41.51 9.03 -40.95
CA GLU A 463 -42.04 8.29 -39.79
C GLU A 463 -41.80 9.01 -38.46
N ASN A 464 -40.68 9.73 -38.35
CA ASN A 464 -40.29 10.43 -37.11
C ASN A 464 -40.67 11.92 -37.10
N ASN A 465 -41.46 12.39 -38.07
CA ASN A 465 -41.91 13.78 -38.19
C ASN A 465 -40.76 14.81 -38.19
N LEU A 466 -39.66 14.51 -38.88
CA LEU A 466 -38.46 15.36 -38.91
C LEU A 466 -38.46 16.39 -40.05
N GLN A 467 -39.57 16.54 -40.79
CA GLN A 467 -39.62 17.45 -41.94
C GLN A 467 -39.43 18.92 -41.52
N ASN A 468 -38.66 19.67 -42.29
CA ASN A 468 -38.28 21.06 -42.05
C ASN A 468 -37.52 21.31 -40.74
N THR A 469 -36.93 20.27 -40.13
CA THR A 469 -36.12 20.41 -38.92
C THR A 469 -34.64 20.61 -39.25
N PRO A 470 -33.84 21.19 -38.33
CA PRO A 470 -32.39 21.22 -38.46
C PRO A 470 -31.76 19.82 -38.60
N THR A 471 -32.43 18.79 -38.06
CA THR A 471 -32.01 17.38 -38.18
C THR A 471 -32.17 16.85 -39.59
N GLU A 472 -33.30 17.10 -40.27
CA GLU A 472 -33.44 16.75 -41.69
C GLU A 472 -32.34 17.41 -42.53
N LYS A 473 -32.12 18.71 -42.34
CA LYS A 473 -31.09 19.45 -43.09
C LYS A 473 -29.72 18.81 -42.92
N TRP A 474 -29.36 18.42 -41.69
CA TRP A 474 -28.10 17.74 -41.41
C TRP A 474 -28.02 16.33 -42.04
N LEU A 475 -29.08 15.52 -41.95
CA LEU A 475 -29.13 14.18 -42.57
C LEU A 475 -28.97 14.24 -44.10
N ARG A 476 -29.52 15.28 -44.73
CA ARG A 476 -29.36 15.54 -46.17
C ARG A 476 -27.97 16.09 -46.53
N GLU A 477 -27.44 17.04 -45.75
CA GLU A 477 -26.04 17.51 -45.87
C GLU A 477 -25.04 16.35 -45.73
N ALA A 478 -25.36 15.36 -44.89
CA ALA A 478 -24.57 14.15 -44.68
C ALA A 478 -24.62 13.15 -45.86
N GLN A 479 -25.51 13.36 -46.84
CA GLN A 479 -25.80 12.43 -47.95
C GLN A 479 -26.14 11.01 -47.47
N LEU A 480 -26.78 10.89 -46.30
CA LEU A 480 -27.09 9.60 -45.69
C LEU A 480 -28.19 8.90 -46.50
N LYS A 481 -28.00 7.62 -46.85
CA LYS A 481 -29.05 6.78 -47.46
C LYS A 481 -29.57 5.73 -46.48
N THR A 482 -28.64 5.11 -45.75
CA THR A 482 -28.92 4.17 -44.66
C THR A 482 -28.04 4.51 -43.46
N GLY A 483 -28.59 4.53 -42.25
CA GLY A 483 -27.87 4.88 -41.03
C GLY A 483 -28.21 3.99 -39.84
N VAL A 484 -27.20 3.70 -39.02
CA VAL A 484 -27.36 2.98 -37.76
C VAL A 484 -26.73 3.78 -36.64
N GLY A 485 -27.45 3.98 -35.53
CA GLY A 485 -26.94 4.62 -34.32
C GLY A 485 -27.09 3.69 -33.12
N ILE A 486 -25.98 3.36 -32.48
CA ILE A 486 -25.90 2.43 -31.35
C ILE A 486 -25.45 3.20 -30.11
N THR A 487 -26.27 3.21 -29.07
CA THR A 487 -25.88 3.80 -27.78
C THR A 487 -24.90 2.86 -27.06
N ILE A 488 -23.76 3.40 -26.64
CA ILE A 488 -22.74 2.72 -25.84
C ILE A 488 -22.93 3.12 -24.38
N PHE A 489 -23.34 2.17 -23.53
CA PHE A 489 -23.66 2.44 -22.13
C PHE A 489 -23.17 1.31 -21.21
N TYR A 490 -23.03 1.62 -19.92
CA TYR A 490 -22.80 0.64 -18.86
C TYR A 490 -23.64 1.01 -17.64
N GLY A 491 -24.45 0.06 -17.14
CA GLY A 491 -25.49 0.36 -16.16
C GLY A 491 -26.47 1.39 -16.71
N GLU A 492 -26.72 2.48 -15.98
CA GLU A 492 -27.56 3.61 -16.44
C GLU A 492 -26.78 4.71 -17.19
N LYS A 493 -25.45 4.67 -17.15
CA LYS A 493 -24.58 5.74 -17.68
C LYS A 493 -24.24 5.52 -19.15
N ILE A 494 -24.34 6.58 -19.95
CA ILE A 494 -24.03 6.58 -21.38
C ILE A 494 -22.60 7.09 -21.56
N TYR A 495 -21.77 6.31 -22.26
CA TYR A 495 -20.36 6.64 -22.53
C TYR A 495 -20.15 7.12 -23.96
N GLY A 496 -21.10 6.85 -24.87
CA GLY A 496 -21.11 7.44 -26.19
C GLY A 496 -22.16 6.88 -27.13
N VAL A 497 -22.09 7.31 -28.38
CA VAL A 497 -22.93 6.83 -29.48
C VAL A 497 -22.03 6.46 -30.66
N LEU A 498 -22.16 5.23 -31.13
CA LEU A 498 -21.50 4.76 -32.34
C LEU A 498 -22.46 4.87 -33.53
N SER A 499 -22.09 5.67 -34.52
CA SER A 499 -22.88 5.93 -35.71
C SER A 499 -22.22 5.34 -36.96
N ILE A 500 -22.98 4.61 -37.76
CA ILE A 500 -22.54 3.91 -38.98
C ILE A 500 -23.40 4.40 -40.14
N HIS A 501 -22.76 4.98 -41.15
CA HIS A 501 -23.42 5.65 -42.27
C HIS A 501 -23.07 4.99 -43.61
N PHE A 502 -24.08 4.78 -44.45
CA PHE A 502 -23.96 4.39 -45.84
C PHE A 502 -24.54 5.50 -46.72
N THR A 503 -23.70 6.08 -47.58
CA THR A 503 -24.02 7.25 -48.41
C THR A 503 -24.08 6.88 -49.90
N LYS A 504 -23.37 5.82 -50.33
CA LYS A 504 -23.32 5.43 -51.74
C LYS A 504 -24.59 4.70 -52.20
N ALA A 505 -25.11 3.77 -51.41
CA ALA A 505 -26.31 2.98 -51.74
C ALA A 505 -27.16 2.68 -50.50
N LYS A 506 -28.43 2.34 -50.72
CA LYS A 506 -29.29 1.79 -49.66
C LYS A 506 -28.82 0.38 -49.32
N VAL A 507 -28.64 0.09 -48.04
CA VAL A 507 -28.14 -1.21 -47.57
C VAL A 507 -29.22 -1.89 -46.74
N HIS A 508 -29.60 -3.10 -47.13
CA HIS A 508 -30.47 -3.94 -46.30
C HIS A 508 -29.65 -4.59 -45.18
N LEU A 509 -30.05 -4.33 -43.94
CA LEU A 509 -29.42 -4.92 -42.75
C LEU A 509 -30.31 -6.06 -42.26
N SER A 510 -29.80 -7.30 -42.34
CA SER A 510 -30.51 -8.47 -41.80
C SER A 510 -30.68 -8.35 -40.28
N GLU A 511 -31.70 -8.99 -39.73
CA GLU A 511 -31.94 -9.04 -38.27
C GLU A 511 -30.70 -9.54 -37.50
N GLU A 512 -29.99 -10.51 -38.08
CA GLU A 512 -28.76 -11.04 -37.52
C GLU A 512 -27.63 -10.00 -37.43
N ARG A 513 -27.51 -9.10 -38.42
CA ARG A 513 -26.54 -7.98 -38.38
C ARG A 513 -26.95 -6.92 -37.37
N VAL A 514 -28.25 -6.66 -37.24
CA VAL A 514 -28.79 -5.74 -36.22
C VAL A 514 -28.50 -6.27 -34.81
N GLN A 515 -28.72 -7.56 -34.56
CA GLN A 515 -28.46 -8.19 -33.27
C GLN A 515 -26.96 -8.23 -32.94
N PHE A 516 -26.12 -8.46 -33.95
CA PHE A 516 -24.67 -8.33 -33.83
C PHE A 516 -24.25 -6.93 -33.35
N LEU A 517 -24.78 -5.88 -33.98
CA LEU A 517 -24.46 -4.49 -33.64
C LEU A 517 -24.89 -4.10 -32.22
N LYS A 518 -26.06 -4.58 -31.76
CA LYS A 518 -26.51 -4.41 -30.37
C LYS A 518 -25.53 -5.05 -29.38
N THR A 519 -25.19 -6.32 -29.61
CA THR A 519 -24.27 -7.08 -28.75
C THR A 519 -22.89 -6.42 -28.69
N LEU A 520 -22.40 -5.93 -29.84
CA LEU A 520 -21.15 -5.20 -29.91
C LEU A 520 -21.22 -3.90 -29.10
N GLY A 521 -22.32 -3.15 -29.19
CA GLY A 521 -22.54 -1.93 -28.41
C GLY A 521 -22.44 -2.15 -26.90
N ASP A 522 -23.08 -3.21 -26.39
CA ASP A 522 -23.01 -3.57 -24.97
C ASP A 522 -21.58 -3.90 -24.52
N GLN A 523 -20.84 -4.67 -25.33
CA GLN A 523 -19.48 -5.09 -25.00
C GLN A 523 -18.48 -3.94 -25.05
N VAL A 524 -18.64 -3.04 -26.02
CA VAL A 524 -17.85 -1.80 -26.11
C VAL A 524 -18.15 -0.90 -24.91
N GLY A 525 -19.40 -0.84 -24.44
CA GLY A 525 -19.77 -0.08 -23.23
C GLY A 525 -19.00 -0.53 -22.00
N ILE A 526 -18.85 -1.85 -21.81
CA ILE A 526 -18.04 -2.41 -20.72
C ILE A 526 -16.56 -2.02 -20.85
N ALA A 527 -15.99 -2.15 -22.05
CA ALA A 527 -14.58 -1.83 -22.29
C ALA A 527 -14.27 -0.34 -22.08
N PHE A 528 -15.15 0.56 -22.53
CA PHE A 528 -15.02 2.00 -22.30
C PHE A 528 -15.11 2.36 -20.82
N TYR A 529 -16.04 1.74 -20.09
CA TYR A 529 -16.12 1.91 -18.65
C TYR A 529 -14.82 1.50 -17.94
N GLN A 530 -14.24 0.35 -18.31
CA GLN A 530 -12.98 -0.13 -17.74
C GLN A 530 -11.80 0.80 -18.05
N ALA A 531 -11.69 1.27 -19.30
CA ALA A 531 -10.65 2.22 -19.69
C ALA A 531 -10.75 3.54 -18.91
N LYS A 532 -11.96 4.10 -18.75
CA LYS A 532 -12.20 5.31 -17.93
C LYS A 532 -11.89 5.08 -16.46
N LEU A 533 -12.25 3.92 -15.90
CA LEU A 533 -11.95 3.59 -14.51
C LEU A 533 -10.44 3.46 -14.29
N PHE A 534 -9.72 2.84 -15.23
CA PHE A 534 -8.27 2.72 -15.19
C PHE A 534 -7.58 4.08 -15.28
N GLU A 535 -8.01 4.95 -16.19
CA GLU A 535 -7.51 6.32 -16.29
C GLU A 535 -7.69 7.08 -14.96
N LYS A 536 -8.88 6.97 -14.35
CA LYS A 536 -9.16 7.56 -13.04
C LYS A 536 -8.27 6.98 -11.93
N GLN A 537 -8.09 5.66 -11.89
CA GLN A 537 -7.19 5.01 -10.92
C GLN A 537 -5.74 5.45 -11.09
N LYS A 538 -5.27 5.58 -12.34
CA LYS A 538 -3.92 6.07 -12.65
C LYS A 538 -3.72 7.50 -12.15
N GLN A 539 -4.68 8.39 -12.40
CA GLN A 539 -4.65 9.77 -11.88
C GLN A 539 -4.59 9.82 -10.35
N ILE A 540 -5.39 8.98 -9.66
CA ILE A 540 -5.34 8.87 -8.19
C ILE A 540 -3.97 8.36 -7.73
N ALA A 541 -3.44 7.31 -8.35
CA ALA A 541 -2.14 6.74 -8.01
C ALA A 541 -0.98 7.73 -8.22
N ASP A 542 -1.00 8.50 -9.30
CA ASP A 542 -0.02 9.55 -9.58
C ASP A 542 -0.09 10.67 -8.51
N ARG A 543 -1.30 11.11 -8.13
CA ARG A 543 -1.50 12.09 -7.04
C ARG A 543 -0.99 11.57 -5.69
N GLU A 544 -1.26 10.31 -5.37
CA GLU A 544 -0.75 9.70 -4.13
C GLU A 544 0.78 9.56 -4.13
N ARG A 545 1.40 9.21 -5.28
CA ARG A 545 2.86 9.16 -5.40
C ARG A 545 3.45 10.54 -5.12
N ILE A 546 2.95 11.56 -5.80
CA ILE A 546 3.36 12.96 -5.59
C ILE A 546 3.27 13.34 -4.12
N LEU A 547 2.14 13.01 -3.47
CA LEU A 547 1.92 13.31 -2.05
C LEU A 547 2.92 12.58 -1.14
N ARG A 548 3.19 11.29 -1.39
CA ARG A 548 4.18 10.51 -0.62
C ARG A 548 5.60 11.06 -0.79
N ASP A 549 6.00 11.37 -2.02
CA ASP A 549 7.33 11.91 -2.32
C ASP A 549 7.53 13.27 -1.65
N PHE A 550 6.48 14.11 -1.67
CA PHE A 550 6.47 15.40 -0.97
C PHE A 550 6.58 15.25 0.55
N ILE A 551 5.81 14.35 1.17
CA ILE A 551 5.89 14.08 2.61
C ILE A 551 7.29 13.57 3.00
N ALA A 552 7.84 12.62 2.24
CA ALA A 552 9.18 12.09 2.48
C ALA A 552 10.24 13.19 2.42
N THR A 553 10.09 14.09 1.45
CA THR A 553 10.96 15.24 1.26
C THR A 553 10.86 16.24 2.41
N ILE A 554 9.66 16.68 2.81
CA ILE A 554 9.49 17.61 3.93
C ILE A 554 10.09 17.03 5.21
N ARG A 555 9.90 15.72 5.46
CA ARG A 555 10.47 15.06 6.65
C ARG A 555 12.00 15.00 6.66
N SER A 556 12.66 15.19 5.51
CA SER A 556 14.11 15.14 5.39
C SER A 556 14.81 16.48 5.65
N THR A 557 14.06 17.58 5.70
CA THR A 557 14.60 18.92 5.94
C THR A 557 13.95 19.55 7.17
N LEU A 558 14.71 20.38 7.87
CA LEU A 558 14.21 21.24 8.94
C LEU A 558 14.23 22.72 8.54
N ASP A 559 14.58 23.01 7.28
CA ASP A 559 14.60 24.38 6.75
C ASP A 559 13.19 24.82 6.36
N LYS A 560 12.67 25.81 7.09
CA LYS A 560 11.34 26.38 6.88
C LYS A 560 11.15 26.92 5.46
N ASN A 561 12.17 27.57 4.88
CA ASN A 561 12.11 28.17 3.55
C ASN A 561 12.08 27.10 2.47
N GLU A 562 12.89 26.05 2.63
CA GLU A 562 12.88 24.92 1.71
C GLU A 562 11.51 24.21 1.68
N ILE A 563 10.90 24.00 2.86
CA ILE A 563 9.58 23.38 2.99
C ILE A 563 8.51 24.21 2.26
N LYS A 564 8.49 25.53 2.48
CA LYS A 564 7.54 26.46 1.82
C LYS A 564 7.73 26.49 0.31
N GLN A 565 8.95 26.68 -0.17
CA GLN A 565 9.25 26.76 -1.60
C GLN A 565 8.84 25.48 -2.33
N ARG A 566 9.07 24.31 -1.72
CA ARG A 566 8.62 23.03 -2.26
C ARG A 566 7.09 22.93 -2.27
N LEU A 567 6.40 23.35 -1.22
CA LEU A 567 4.93 23.35 -1.16
C LEU A 567 4.33 24.20 -2.29
N ILE A 568 4.74 25.47 -2.39
CA ILE A 568 4.16 26.40 -3.37
C ILE A 568 4.45 25.98 -4.81
N THR A 569 5.63 25.41 -5.07
CA THR A 569 5.99 24.88 -6.39
C THR A 569 5.13 23.67 -6.73
N LEU A 570 4.97 22.73 -5.79
CA LEU A 570 4.20 21.52 -6.03
C LEU A 570 2.73 21.84 -6.25
N VAL A 571 2.14 22.70 -5.42
CA VAL A 571 0.76 23.17 -5.59
C VAL A 571 0.64 23.88 -6.93
N GLY A 572 1.53 24.83 -7.23
CA GLY A 572 1.55 25.58 -8.49
C GLY A 572 1.49 24.68 -9.73
N GLN A 573 2.32 23.65 -9.78
CA GLN A 573 2.40 22.70 -10.88
C GLN A 573 1.24 21.69 -10.91
N SER A 574 0.71 21.29 -9.76
CA SER A 574 -0.30 20.21 -9.68
C SER A 574 -1.71 20.66 -10.07
N ILE A 575 -2.04 21.93 -9.83
CA ILE A 575 -3.37 22.50 -10.15
C ILE A 575 -3.31 23.56 -11.27
N ASN A 576 -2.13 23.73 -11.90
CA ASN A 576 -1.84 24.73 -12.92
C ASN A 576 -2.19 26.15 -12.47
N ALA A 577 -1.80 26.52 -11.25
CA ALA A 577 -2.02 27.85 -10.73
C ALA A 577 -1.08 28.87 -11.37
N ASP A 578 -1.56 30.08 -11.57
CA ASP A 578 -0.75 31.18 -12.10
C ASP A 578 0.22 31.69 -11.04
N ARG A 579 -0.26 31.78 -9.80
CA ARG A 579 0.54 32.21 -8.66
C ARG A 579 0.17 31.48 -7.39
N VAL A 580 1.19 31.10 -6.63
CA VAL A 580 1.01 30.48 -5.31
C VAL A 580 2.02 31.07 -4.33
N TYR A 581 1.57 31.50 -3.15
CA TYR A 581 2.45 31.96 -2.09
C TYR A 581 1.86 31.68 -0.72
N ILE A 582 2.69 31.78 0.32
CA ILE A 582 2.27 31.58 1.71
C ILE A 582 2.33 32.92 2.43
N ALA A 583 1.20 33.34 2.99
CA ALA A 583 1.11 34.43 3.94
C ALA A 583 1.34 33.86 5.34
N GLU A 584 2.57 33.99 5.85
CA GLU A 584 2.93 33.50 7.19
C GLU A 584 2.26 34.32 8.28
N TYR A 585 1.93 33.71 9.41
CA TYR A 585 1.40 34.42 10.57
C TYR A 585 2.43 34.45 11.70
N ASP A 586 2.86 35.64 12.10
CA ASP A 586 3.70 35.81 13.28
C ASP A 586 2.84 36.07 14.52
N LYS A 587 2.76 35.07 15.40
CA LYS A 587 2.02 35.14 16.66
C LYS A 587 2.58 36.18 17.63
N LYS A 588 3.88 36.49 17.59
CA LYS A 588 4.51 37.46 18.51
C LYS A 588 4.10 38.89 18.18
N THR A 589 4.07 39.23 16.89
CA THR A 589 3.68 40.56 16.41
C THR A 589 2.18 40.67 16.12
N GLY A 590 1.49 39.53 15.93
CA GLY A 590 0.10 39.50 15.51
C GLY A 590 -0.10 39.94 14.06
N HIS A 591 0.94 39.86 13.23
CA HIS A 591 0.99 40.41 11.88
C HIS A 591 1.47 39.38 10.86
N PHE A 592 1.12 39.60 9.59
CA PHE A 592 1.67 38.87 8.46
C PHE A 592 2.92 39.60 7.95
N PRO A 593 4.13 39.01 8.04
CA PRO A 593 5.31 39.60 7.44
C PRO A 593 5.20 39.67 5.90
N PRO A 594 6.07 40.44 5.22
CA PRO A 594 6.10 40.50 3.77
C PRO A 594 6.24 39.11 3.15
N VAL A 595 5.60 38.90 2.00
CA VAL A 595 5.75 37.64 1.25
C VAL A 595 7.20 37.51 0.77
N MET A 596 7.88 36.46 1.23
CA MET A 596 9.30 36.22 0.94
C MET A 596 9.52 35.23 -0.21
N GLU A 597 8.52 34.39 -0.50
CA GLU A 597 8.61 33.30 -1.48
C GLU A 597 7.28 33.17 -2.24
N GLU A 598 7.37 32.93 -3.56
CA GLU A 598 6.23 32.68 -4.41
C GLU A 598 6.58 31.74 -5.57
N TYR A 599 5.56 31.08 -6.10
CA TYR A 599 5.59 30.37 -7.38
C TYR A 599 4.82 31.18 -8.41
N LEU A 600 5.36 31.28 -9.63
CA LEU A 600 4.72 31.89 -10.79
C LEU A 600 4.77 30.90 -11.98
N SER A 601 3.65 30.74 -12.70
CA SER A 601 3.60 29.89 -13.90
C SER A 601 4.31 30.49 -15.11
N SER A 602 4.45 31.82 -15.15
CA SER A 602 5.11 32.61 -16.19
C SER A 602 5.72 33.89 -15.60
N PRO A 603 6.86 34.37 -16.15
CA PRO A 603 7.45 35.67 -15.78
C PRO A 603 6.52 36.87 -15.99
N ASP A 604 5.51 36.76 -16.84
CA ASP A 604 4.57 37.85 -17.17
C ASP A 604 3.54 38.11 -16.06
N ILE A 605 3.44 37.21 -15.08
CA ILE A 605 2.50 37.34 -13.97
C ILE A 605 3.10 38.30 -12.93
N LYS A 606 2.36 39.35 -12.59
CA LYS A 606 2.79 40.36 -11.61
C LYS A 606 3.10 39.71 -10.26
N SER A 607 4.34 39.87 -9.79
CA SER A 607 4.85 39.34 -8.52
C SER A 607 4.12 39.90 -7.29
N THR A 608 4.07 39.10 -6.23
CA THR A 608 3.60 39.49 -4.88
C THR A 608 4.72 39.54 -3.84
N LEU A 609 5.98 39.35 -4.24
CA LEU A 609 7.12 39.45 -3.33
C LEU A 609 7.22 40.85 -2.71
N GLY A 610 7.47 40.89 -1.41
CA GLY A 610 7.55 42.14 -0.63
C GLY A 610 6.19 42.79 -0.34
N PHE A 611 5.07 42.22 -0.81
CA PHE A 611 3.75 42.68 -0.43
C PHE A 611 3.49 42.43 1.05
N LEU A 612 3.04 43.47 1.77
CA LEU A 612 2.61 43.42 3.16
C LEU A 612 1.09 43.25 3.22
N PRO A 613 0.57 42.13 3.75
CA PRO A 613 -0.85 41.99 4.03
C PRO A 613 -1.24 42.89 5.22
N GLU A 614 -1.50 44.18 4.97
CA GLU A 614 -1.88 45.14 6.02
C GLU A 614 -3.28 44.90 6.60
N ARG A 615 -3.43 45.24 7.89
CA ARG A 615 -4.54 44.92 8.80
C ARG A 615 -5.81 45.78 8.68
N ASP A 616 -6.02 46.53 7.59
CA ASP A 616 -7.20 47.43 7.49
C ASP A 616 -8.40 46.79 6.80
N SER A 617 -8.92 45.71 7.40
CA SER A 617 -10.34 45.41 7.30
C SER A 617 -10.91 45.31 8.72
N PRO A 618 -11.76 46.25 9.17
CA PRO A 618 -12.60 46.01 10.32
C PRO A 618 -13.51 44.80 9.98
N GLU A 619 -13.41 43.75 10.77
CA GLU A 619 -14.38 42.63 10.87
C GLU A 619 -14.36 41.51 9.80
N GLY A 620 -13.51 41.56 8.76
CA GLY A 620 -13.54 40.58 7.66
C GLY A 620 -12.38 39.58 7.55
N MET A 621 -11.13 40.06 7.51
CA MET A 621 -9.99 39.19 7.14
C MET A 621 -9.59 38.19 8.22
N ASP A 622 -9.54 38.54 9.52
CA ASP A 622 -9.05 37.61 10.57
C ASP A 622 -9.86 36.29 10.67
N LYS A 623 -11.15 36.30 10.30
CA LYS A 623 -11.98 35.08 10.18
C LYS A 623 -11.90 34.41 8.80
N ALA A 624 -11.56 35.18 7.76
CA ALA A 624 -11.48 34.69 6.39
C ALA A 624 -10.18 33.90 6.14
N VAL A 625 -9.03 34.35 6.66
CA VAL A 625 -7.73 33.68 6.43
C VAL A 625 -7.52 32.39 7.23
N THR A 626 -8.40 32.09 8.18
CA THR A 626 -8.35 30.87 9.01
C THR A 626 -9.25 29.75 8.48
N GLN A 627 -9.97 29.99 7.37
CA GLN A 627 -10.85 29.03 6.72
C GLN A 627 -10.51 28.92 5.22
N ILE A 628 -11.00 27.86 4.59
CA ILE A 628 -10.90 27.71 3.14
C ILE A 628 -11.83 28.72 2.48
N ILE A 629 -11.28 29.62 1.66
CA ILE A 629 -12.06 30.57 0.84
C ILE A 629 -11.93 30.16 -0.61
N ILE A 630 -13.06 30.13 -1.34
CA ILE A 630 -13.08 29.87 -2.78
C ILE A 630 -13.71 31.06 -3.50
N ILE A 631 -13.00 31.59 -4.50
CA ILE A 631 -13.37 32.74 -5.33
C ILE A 631 -13.40 32.28 -6.79
N GLU A 632 -14.56 31.86 -7.28
CA GLU A 632 -14.72 31.42 -8.68
C GLU A 632 -14.72 32.61 -9.65
N ASP A 633 -15.24 33.76 -9.22
CA ASP A 633 -15.21 35.03 -9.92
C ASP A 633 -14.99 36.15 -8.88
N THR A 634 -13.91 36.89 -9.04
CA THR A 634 -13.49 37.93 -8.10
C THR A 634 -14.52 39.05 -7.96
N GLU A 635 -15.05 39.58 -9.07
CA GLU A 635 -15.98 40.72 -8.99
C GLU A 635 -17.34 40.25 -8.44
N ALA A 636 -17.81 39.06 -8.84
CA ALA A 636 -19.03 38.49 -8.28
C ALA A 636 -18.90 38.19 -6.78
N TRP A 637 -17.75 37.69 -6.34
CA TRP A 637 -17.47 37.38 -4.93
C TRP A 637 -17.36 38.64 -4.08
N LEU A 638 -16.66 39.68 -4.57
CA LEU A 638 -16.53 40.97 -3.88
C LEU A 638 -17.89 41.63 -3.65
N LYS A 639 -18.76 41.61 -4.68
CA LYS A 639 -20.14 42.13 -4.60
C LYS A 639 -21.00 41.33 -3.63
N LYS A 640 -20.93 39.99 -3.69
CA LYS A 640 -21.68 39.10 -2.78
C LYS A 640 -21.37 39.36 -1.30
N HIS A 641 -20.13 39.75 -0.99
CA HIS A 641 -19.68 40.02 0.38
C HIS A 641 -19.65 41.51 0.74
N ASN A 642 -20.14 42.41 -0.12
CA ASN A 642 -20.19 43.87 0.10
C ASN A 642 -18.82 44.51 0.42
N ILE A 643 -17.74 44.05 -0.23
CA ILE A 643 -16.35 44.51 0.02
C ILE A 643 -15.66 45.05 -1.23
N GLU A 644 -16.42 45.52 -2.22
CA GLU A 644 -15.93 46.02 -3.52
C GLU A 644 -14.97 47.22 -3.41
N ASN A 645 -15.05 47.97 -2.30
CA ASN A 645 -14.20 49.15 -2.00
C ASN A 645 -13.16 48.87 -0.89
N SER A 646 -12.96 47.60 -0.52
CA SER A 646 -11.97 47.22 0.51
C SER A 646 -10.54 47.23 -0.02
N LYS A 647 -9.55 47.27 0.88
CA LYS A 647 -8.14 47.01 0.53
C LYS A 647 -7.96 45.64 -0.14
N THR A 648 -8.77 44.63 0.22
CA THR A 648 -8.81 43.32 -0.44
C THR A 648 -9.18 43.42 -1.92
N ALA A 649 -10.21 44.20 -2.24
CA ALA A 649 -10.60 44.44 -3.63
C ALA A 649 -9.50 45.16 -4.40
N GLY A 650 -8.84 46.14 -3.77
CA GLY A 650 -7.67 46.82 -4.31
C GLY A 650 -6.55 45.84 -4.66
N TYR A 651 -6.19 44.97 -3.71
CA TYR A 651 -5.15 43.93 -3.91
C TYR A 651 -5.49 42.98 -5.06
N LEU A 652 -6.68 42.39 -5.06
CA LEU A 652 -7.10 41.41 -6.07
C LEU A 652 -7.09 42.03 -7.48
N ARG A 653 -7.56 43.28 -7.62
CA ARG A 653 -7.54 44.01 -8.91
C ARG A 653 -6.13 44.40 -9.33
N GLU A 654 -5.32 44.93 -8.41
CA GLU A 654 -3.94 45.35 -8.68
C GLU A 654 -3.07 44.19 -9.17
N HIS A 655 -3.31 42.99 -8.65
CA HIS A 655 -2.56 41.78 -8.95
C HIS A 655 -3.23 40.89 -10.01
N ASN A 656 -4.29 41.41 -10.64
CA ASN A 656 -5.08 40.75 -11.68
C ASN A 656 -5.60 39.35 -11.30
N VAL A 657 -6.01 39.17 -10.04
CA VAL A 657 -6.66 37.94 -9.58
C VAL A 657 -8.09 37.93 -10.12
N LYS A 658 -8.42 36.93 -10.94
CA LYS A 658 -9.76 36.72 -11.50
C LYS A 658 -10.52 35.63 -10.76
N SER A 659 -9.81 34.60 -10.34
CA SER A 659 -10.31 33.51 -9.51
C SER A 659 -9.19 32.93 -8.67
N GLY A 660 -9.52 32.20 -7.62
CA GLY A 660 -8.53 31.63 -6.70
C GLY A 660 -9.15 31.01 -5.46
N PHE A 661 -8.31 30.42 -4.63
CA PHE A 661 -8.73 29.94 -3.31
C PHE A 661 -7.56 30.00 -2.32
N SER A 662 -7.90 29.98 -1.03
CA SER A 662 -6.94 29.97 0.06
C SER A 662 -7.17 28.77 0.97
N VAL A 663 -6.09 28.23 1.53
CA VAL A 663 -6.15 27.10 2.47
C VAL A 663 -5.29 27.42 3.70
N PRO A 664 -5.83 27.26 4.93
CA PRO A 664 -5.08 27.55 6.15
C PRO A 664 -4.00 26.51 6.42
N LEU A 665 -2.85 26.98 6.92
CA LEU A 665 -1.78 26.16 7.48
C LEU A 665 -1.95 26.17 9.00
N SER A 666 -2.49 25.09 9.57
CA SER A 666 -2.72 24.99 11.01
C SER A 666 -2.33 23.61 11.53
N TYR A 667 -1.69 23.56 12.70
CA TYR A 667 -1.36 22.30 13.37
C TYR A 667 -1.42 22.46 14.88
N ALA A 668 -1.93 21.44 15.58
CA ALA A 668 -2.06 21.41 17.04
C ALA A 668 -2.77 22.63 17.66
N GLY A 669 -3.73 23.23 16.94
CA GLY A 669 -4.47 24.42 17.38
C GLY A 669 -3.73 25.75 17.18
N GLU A 670 -2.54 25.74 16.58
CA GLU A 670 -1.84 26.94 16.13
C GLU A 670 -2.06 27.20 14.63
N PHE A 671 -2.36 28.47 14.31
CA PHE A 671 -2.42 28.98 12.94
C PHE A 671 -1.03 29.50 12.55
N LEU A 672 -0.43 28.89 11.53
CA LEU A 672 0.92 29.18 11.04
C LEU A 672 0.92 30.15 9.84
N GLY A 673 -0.22 30.26 9.16
CA GLY A 673 -0.39 31.10 7.97
C GLY A 673 -1.45 30.56 7.04
N THR A 674 -1.52 31.09 5.82
CA THR A 674 -2.40 30.60 4.76
C THR A 674 -1.65 30.51 3.44
N ILE A 675 -1.91 29.46 2.66
CA ILE A 675 -1.49 29.40 1.26
C ILE A 675 -2.55 30.05 0.38
N LEU A 676 -2.14 30.93 -0.53
CA LEU A 676 -3.00 31.62 -1.48
C LEU A 676 -2.67 31.17 -2.89
N ILE A 677 -3.72 30.84 -3.66
CA ILE A 677 -3.62 30.29 -5.01
C ILE A 677 -4.46 31.17 -5.93
N HIS A 678 -3.83 31.79 -6.92
CA HIS A 678 -4.45 32.77 -7.81
C HIS A 678 -4.39 32.34 -9.27
N TYR A 679 -5.43 32.74 -10.01
CA TYR A 679 -5.58 32.60 -11.46
C TYR A 679 -5.93 33.95 -12.08
N THR A 680 -5.33 34.22 -13.23
CA THR A 680 -5.40 35.50 -13.94
C THR A 680 -6.19 35.42 -15.25
N GLY A 681 -6.44 34.19 -15.75
CA GLY A 681 -7.09 33.92 -17.04
C GLY A 681 -8.63 34.05 -17.09
N GLY A 682 -9.29 34.39 -15.99
CA GLY A 682 -10.75 34.59 -15.92
C GLY A 682 -11.46 33.81 -14.79
N PRO A 683 -12.79 33.84 -14.75
CA PRO A 683 -13.58 33.05 -13.81
C PRO A 683 -13.33 31.56 -13.99
N ARG A 684 -13.18 30.82 -12.89
CA ARG A 684 -12.88 29.39 -12.89
C ARG A 684 -13.65 28.70 -11.77
N ALA A 685 -14.41 27.66 -12.11
CA ALA A 685 -14.99 26.76 -11.13
C ALA A 685 -13.91 25.80 -10.60
N PHE A 686 -13.92 25.55 -9.29
CA PHE A 686 -12.96 24.65 -8.65
C PHE A 686 -13.60 23.32 -8.30
N ILE A 687 -12.96 22.22 -8.70
CA ILE A 687 -13.39 20.89 -8.30
C ILE A 687 -12.98 20.61 -6.86
N THR A 688 -13.87 20.02 -6.08
CA THR A 688 -13.67 19.71 -4.65
C THR A 688 -12.42 18.88 -4.38
N GLU A 689 -12.02 18.05 -5.35
CA GLU A 689 -10.86 17.16 -5.26
C GLU A 689 -9.52 17.93 -5.29
N ASP A 690 -9.44 19.05 -6.01
CA ASP A 690 -8.23 19.88 -6.05
C ASP A 690 -8.05 20.65 -4.75
N VAL A 691 -9.14 21.18 -4.19
CA VAL A 691 -9.12 21.86 -2.89
C VAL A 691 -8.70 20.89 -1.78
N LYS A 692 -9.27 19.68 -1.74
CA LYS A 692 -8.88 18.63 -0.78
C LYS A 692 -7.44 18.16 -0.94
N PHE A 693 -6.94 18.10 -2.18
CA PHE A 693 -5.55 17.75 -2.43
C PHE A 693 -4.61 18.79 -1.83
N VAL A 694 -4.88 20.09 -2.06
CA VAL A 694 -4.12 21.18 -1.43
C VAL A 694 -4.25 21.15 0.09
N GLU A 695 -5.46 20.94 0.62
CA GLU A 695 -5.72 20.80 2.06
C GLU A 695 -4.86 19.70 2.70
N THR A 696 -4.75 18.54 2.04
CA THR A 696 -3.92 17.45 2.54
C THR A 696 -2.43 17.82 2.53
N LEU A 697 -1.96 18.53 1.49
CA LEU A 697 -0.58 19.01 1.44
C LEU A 697 -0.31 20.07 2.52
N THR A 698 -1.24 20.98 2.76
CA THR A 698 -1.11 22.00 3.81
C THR A 698 -1.11 21.38 5.20
N ASP A 699 -1.92 20.36 5.46
CA ASP A 699 -1.92 19.65 6.74
C ASP A 699 -0.54 19.02 7.02
N GLN A 700 0.02 18.31 6.04
CA GLN A 700 1.35 17.70 6.17
C GLN A 700 2.46 18.75 6.29
N THR A 701 2.34 19.85 5.54
CA THR A 701 3.32 20.93 5.60
C THR A 701 3.26 21.67 6.92
N SER A 702 2.07 21.85 7.49
CA SER A 702 1.88 22.48 8.81
C SER A 702 2.60 21.70 9.90
N ILE A 703 2.64 20.37 9.83
CA ILE A 703 3.46 19.54 10.72
C ILE A 703 4.95 19.86 10.57
N GLY A 704 5.47 19.89 9.33
CA GLY A 704 6.88 20.16 9.07
C GLY A 704 7.32 21.58 9.50
N LEU A 705 6.50 22.59 9.20
CA LEU A 705 6.74 23.98 9.64
C LEU A 705 6.71 24.09 11.17
N TYR A 706 5.75 23.44 11.83
CA TYR A 706 5.67 23.41 13.29
C TYR A 706 6.89 22.72 13.91
N GLN A 707 7.33 21.58 13.36
CA GLN A 707 8.52 20.86 13.81
C GLN A 707 9.80 21.70 13.66
N SER A 708 9.96 22.39 12.53
CA SER A 708 11.08 23.31 12.29
C SER A 708 11.11 24.42 13.35
N GLN A 709 9.98 25.08 13.59
CA GLN A 709 9.85 26.14 14.59
C GLN A 709 10.11 25.63 16.02
N LEU A 710 9.62 24.43 16.36
CA LEU A 710 9.86 23.79 17.64
C LEU A 710 11.34 23.43 17.82
N PHE A 711 11.98 22.89 16.78
CA PHE A 711 13.40 22.55 16.80
C PHE A 711 14.28 23.77 17.02
N GLU A 712 14.04 24.87 16.31
CA GLU A 712 14.76 26.14 16.54
C GLU A 712 14.60 26.64 17.99
N THR A 713 13.39 26.52 18.54
CA THR A 713 13.10 26.93 19.92
C THR A 713 13.84 26.04 20.94
N ILE A 714 13.86 24.72 20.72
CA ILE A 714 14.60 23.78 21.54
C ILE A 714 16.11 24.07 21.46
N GLN A 715 16.64 24.31 20.27
CA GLN A 715 18.06 24.60 20.08
C GLN A 715 18.49 25.88 20.82
N LYS A 716 17.74 26.98 20.67
CA LYS A 716 17.98 28.24 21.41
C LYS A 716 17.91 28.04 22.91
N THR A 717 16.94 27.25 23.39
CA THR A 717 16.80 26.94 24.82
C THR A 717 17.99 26.12 25.33
N ALA A 718 18.42 25.11 24.58
CA ALA A 718 19.57 24.27 24.93
C ALA A 718 20.88 25.06 24.97
N GLU A 719 21.09 25.98 24.02
CA GLU A 719 22.25 26.89 24.02
C GLU A 719 22.25 27.79 25.27
N ARG A 720 21.09 28.34 25.62
CA ARG A 720 20.91 29.13 26.85
C ARG A 720 21.24 28.32 28.10
N GLU A 721 20.72 27.10 28.24
CA GLU A 721 21.01 26.23 29.39
C GLU A 721 22.49 25.83 29.46
N ARG A 722 23.10 25.53 28.30
CA ARG A 722 24.53 25.20 28.21
C ARG A 722 25.39 26.36 28.71
N LEU A 723 25.06 27.59 28.32
CA LEU A 723 25.75 28.79 28.79
C LEU A 723 25.65 28.92 30.31
N LEU A 724 24.44 28.86 30.87
CA LEU A 724 24.23 28.97 32.32
C LEU A 724 25.00 27.89 33.08
N ARG A 725 24.97 26.64 32.61
CA ARG A 725 25.71 25.53 33.22
C ARG A 725 27.23 25.73 33.17
N ASN A 726 27.76 26.23 32.05
CA ASN A 726 29.19 26.51 31.91
C ASN A 726 29.64 27.66 32.84
N LEU A 727 28.81 28.71 32.97
CA LEU A 727 29.05 29.79 33.93
C LEU A 727 29.10 29.22 35.36
N THR A 728 28.08 28.46 35.78
CA THR A 728 28.05 27.84 37.13
C THR A 728 29.24 26.90 37.38
N ALA A 729 29.69 26.13 36.38
CA ALA A 729 30.85 25.26 36.52
C ALA A 729 32.15 26.06 36.70
N THR A 730 32.34 27.13 35.92
CA THR A 730 33.50 28.02 36.03
C THR A 730 33.56 28.64 37.42
N ILE A 731 32.43 29.14 37.92
CA ILE A 731 32.28 29.74 39.25
C ILE A 731 32.69 28.78 40.38
N ARG A 732 32.46 27.47 40.22
CA ARG A 732 32.84 26.47 41.22
C ARG A 732 34.32 26.09 41.19
N SER A 733 35.01 26.34 40.08
CA SER A 733 36.35 25.79 39.81
C SER A 733 37.52 26.71 40.19
N SER A 734 37.32 28.03 40.24
CA SER A 734 38.37 29.00 40.58
C SER A 734 38.07 29.70 41.90
N LEU A 735 39.14 29.96 42.67
CA LEU A 735 39.13 30.74 43.90
C LEU A 735 39.43 32.22 43.65
N ASP A 736 39.85 32.60 42.44
CA ASP A 736 40.18 33.98 42.09
C ASP A 736 39.00 34.66 41.40
N ILE A 737 38.43 35.65 42.07
CA ILE A 737 37.30 36.41 41.56
C ILE A 737 37.60 37.10 40.21
N ASN A 738 38.84 37.54 39.97
CA ASN A 738 39.20 38.22 38.73
C ASN A 738 39.26 37.24 37.55
N GLU A 739 39.70 36.01 37.80
CA GLU A 739 39.71 34.94 36.80
C GLU A 739 38.27 34.54 36.43
N VAL A 740 37.42 34.34 37.45
CA VAL A 740 35.99 34.04 37.27
C VAL A 740 35.30 35.12 36.43
N LEU A 741 35.46 36.40 36.81
CA LEU A 741 34.85 37.51 36.07
C LEU A 741 35.39 37.62 34.63
N SER A 742 36.66 37.29 34.38
CA SER A 742 37.24 37.28 33.03
C SER A 742 36.55 36.26 32.13
N VAL A 743 36.44 35.02 32.59
CA VAL A 743 35.82 33.95 31.83
C VAL A 743 34.33 34.22 31.60
N ILE A 744 33.63 34.76 32.61
CA ILE A 744 32.22 35.15 32.48
C ILE A 744 32.05 36.21 31.38
N CYS A 745 32.86 37.28 31.39
CA CYS A 745 32.78 38.32 30.36
C CYS A 745 33.05 37.76 28.96
N GLU A 746 34.03 36.89 28.79
CA GLU A 746 34.31 36.26 27.48
C GLU A 746 33.14 35.39 26.98
N GLN A 747 32.49 34.64 27.88
CA GLN A 747 31.34 33.80 27.52
C GLN A 747 30.12 34.65 27.16
N ILE A 748 29.82 35.70 27.94
CA ILE A 748 28.73 36.64 27.63
C ILE A 748 29.01 37.32 26.28
N ALA A 749 30.24 37.77 26.04
CA ALA A 749 30.60 38.43 24.79
C ALA A 749 30.40 37.53 23.56
N LYS A 750 30.70 36.23 23.67
CA LYS A 750 30.47 35.26 22.59
C LYS A 750 28.98 35.04 22.30
N VAL A 751 28.13 35.00 23.33
CA VAL A 751 26.71 34.70 23.18
C VAL A 751 25.93 35.91 22.67
N PHE A 752 26.21 37.08 23.24
CA PHE A 752 25.51 38.31 22.87
C PHE A 752 26.17 39.02 21.68
N GLU A 753 27.34 38.56 21.24
CA GLU A 753 28.14 39.13 20.14
C GLU A 753 28.48 40.63 20.29
N VAL A 754 28.54 41.11 21.53
CA VAL A 754 28.75 42.53 21.84
C VAL A 754 30.22 42.94 21.75
N ASP A 755 30.44 44.23 21.48
CA ASP A 755 31.79 44.79 21.31
C ASP A 755 32.50 45.05 22.65
N ARG A 756 31.75 45.38 23.71
CA ARG A 756 32.30 45.68 25.04
C ARG A 756 31.39 45.20 26.17
N ILE A 757 32.01 44.73 27.26
CA ILE A 757 31.34 44.40 28.52
C ILE A 757 32.11 44.99 29.69
N THR A 758 31.40 45.57 30.67
CA THR A 758 32.00 46.07 31.91
C THR A 758 31.24 45.62 33.14
N ILE A 759 31.99 45.21 34.16
CA ILE A 759 31.49 44.85 35.49
C ILE A 759 32.03 45.85 36.49
N VAL A 760 31.13 46.58 37.15
CA VAL A 760 31.44 47.63 38.11
C VAL A 760 30.88 47.24 39.47
N GLU A 761 31.70 47.34 40.50
CA GLU A 761 31.33 47.18 41.91
C GLU A 761 31.09 48.55 42.56
N PHE A 762 30.15 48.60 43.48
CA PHE A 762 29.94 49.74 44.37
C PHE A 762 30.14 49.30 45.83
N PRO A 763 31.35 49.45 46.40
CA PRO A 763 31.64 49.06 47.78
C PRO A 763 30.71 49.72 48.82
N ASN A 764 30.21 50.92 48.51
CA ASN A 764 29.26 51.64 49.35
C ASN A 764 27.90 51.79 48.65
N ASN A 765 26.94 51.00 49.09
CA ASN A 765 25.55 51.00 48.58
C ASN A 765 24.77 52.30 48.86
N LYS A 766 25.40 53.33 49.44
CA LYS A 766 24.82 54.68 49.65
C LYS A 766 25.58 55.78 48.92
N ASN A 767 26.77 55.51 48.39
CA ASN A 767 27.58 56.49 47.66
C ASN A 767 28.21 55.82 46.42
N TYR A 768 27.61 56.05 45.26
CA TYR A 768 28.04 55.48 43.99
C TYR A 768 29.24 56.19 43.34
N GLN A 769 29.73 57.27 43.95
CA GLN A 769 30.94 57.97 43.48
C GLN A 769 32.21 57.16 43.76
N ASP A 770 32.17 56.32 44.81
CA ASP A 770 33.24 55.38 45.15
C ASP A 770 32.96 54.03 44.47
N PHE A 771 33.31 53.91 43.20
CA PHE A 771 33.07 52.71 42.39
C PHE A 771 34.39 52.05 41.95
N ILE A 772 34.35 50.73 41.76
CA ILE A 772 35.50 49.94 41.33
C ILE A 772 35.14 49.22 40.03
N LEU A 773 35.81 49.55 38.93
CA LEU A 773 35.74 48.77 37.69
C LEU A 773 36.50 47.45 37.91
N ARG A 774 35.76 46.34 38.07
CA ARG A 774 36.34 45.02 38.37
C ARG A 774 36.81 44.31 37.11
N LYS A 775 36.09 44.46 36.00
CA LYS A 775 36.49 43.86 34.72
C LYS A 775 35.95 44.66 33.53
N GLU A 776 36.77 44.78 32.50
CA GLU A 776 36.38 45.23 31.17
C GLU A 776 36.82 44.19 30.13
N TYR A 777 35.88 43.77 29.29
CA TYR A 777 36.13 42.97 28.09
C TYR A 777 35.95 43.84 26.85
N LYS A 778 36.86 43.67 25.89
CA LYS A 778 36.86 44.36 24.60
C LYS A 778 37.06 43.35 23.49
N LYS A 779 36.18 43.36 22.49
CA LYS A 779 36.24 42.44 21.35
C LYS A 779 37.52 42.58 20.52
N THR A 780 38.08 43.78 20.44
CA THR A 780 39.38 44.05 19.83
C THR A 780 40.13 45.10 20.66
N GLU A 781 41.47 45.08 20.61
CA GLU A 781 42.28 46.07 21.34
C GLU A 781 42.09 47.51 20.83
N LYS A 782 41.58 47.68 19.60
CA LYS A 782 41.28 49.00 19.00
C LYS A 782 40.16 49.75 19.72
N ILE A 783 39.31 49.05 20.48
CA ILE A 783 38.25 49.67 21.26
C ILE A 783 38.89 50.42 22.45
N LYS A 784 38.61 51.72 22.55
CA LYS A 784 39.08 52.59 23.64
C LYS A 784 38.58 52.07 24.99
N GLY A 785 39.43 51.99 26.01
CA GLY A 785 39.03 51.50 27.32
C GLY A 785 38.18 52.52 28.08
N ILE A 786 37.33 52.05 29.01
CA ILE A 786 36.63 52.99 29.91
C ILE A 786 37.62 53.74 30.81
N TYR A 787 38.73 53.10 31.20
CA TYR A 787 39.80 53.70 32.00
C TYR A 787 40.44 54.96 31.38
N ASP A 788 40.41 55.09 30.05
CA ASP A 788 40.97 56.26 29.35
C ASP A 788 40.18 57.55 29.63
N TYR A 789 38.96 57.43 30.18
CA TYR A 789 38.01 58.53 30.42
C TYR A 789 37.44 58.54 31.86
N SER A 790 37.91 57.66 32.76
CA SER A 790 37.22 57.23 33.99
C SER A 790 37.34 58.14 35.23
N LYS A 791 37.10 59.44 35.12
CA LYS A 791 36.90 60.31 36.30
C LYS A 791 35.67 61.19 36.21
N SER A 792 34.54 60.62 35.79
CA SER A 792 33.25 61.30 35.94
C SER A 792 32.41 60.56 36.97
N GLU A 793 32.62 60.91 38.25
CA GLU A 793 31.82 60.46 39.40
C GLU A 793 30.31 60.57 39.13
N LEU A 794 29.90 61.57 38.34
CA LEU A 794 28.53 61.81 37.88
C LEU A 794 27.94 60.67 37.02
N ILE A 795 28.76 59.92 36.28
CA ILE A 795 28.30 58.82 35.41
C ILE A 795 28.02 57.59 36.24
N ALA A 796 28.94 57.25 37.15
CA ALA A 796 28.75 56.17 38.10
C ALA A 796 27.53 56.45 39.00
N GLU A 797 27.32 57.70 39.41
CA GLU A 797 26.16 58.08 40.19
C GLU A 797 24.83 57.99 39.43
N PHE A 798 24.81 58.34 38.13
CA PHE A 798 23.63 58.13 37.28
C PHE A 798 23.25 56.64 37.18
N TRP A 799 24.22 55.79 36.81
CA TRP A 799 23.99 54.35 36.67
C TRP A 799 23.65 53.67 37.99
N GLY A 800 24.34 54.04 39.08
CA GLY A 800 24.08 53.55 40.43
C GLY A 800 22.66 53.86 40.88
N LYS A 801 22.21 55.12 40.78
CA LYS A 801 20.83 55.49 41.16
C LYS A 801 19.80 54.77 40.29
N LYS A 802 19.98 54.76 38.96
CA LYS A 802 19.01 54.14 38.05
C LYS A 802 18.91 52.61 38.19
N LEU A 803 20.04 51.90 38.19
CA LEU A 803 20.00 50.43 38.21
C LEU A 803 19.84 49.87 39.63
N LEU A 804 20.51 50.46 40.62
CA LEU A 804 20.58 49.88 41.97
C LEU A 804 19.47 50.39 42.88
N ASP A 805 19.06 51.67 42.83
CA ASP A 805 17.98 52.20 43.68
C ASP A 805 16.59 51.97 43.10
N GLU A 806 16.38 52.26 41.83
CA GLU A 806 15.09 52.00 41.17
C GLU A 806 14.93 50.50 40.84
N GLY A 807 16.04 49.75 40.76
CA GLY A 807 16.04 48.30 40.56
C GLY A 807 15.76 47.86 39.13
N ASP A 808 15.74 48.82 38.20
CA ASP A 808 15.36 48.65 36.80
C ASP A 808 16.52 48.21 35.92
N ILE A 809 16.19 47.61 34.78
CA ILE A 809 17.11 47.36 33.68
C ILE A 809 17.03 48.57 32.75
N LEU A 810 18.18 49.16 32.43
CA LEU A 810 18.25 50.35 31.59
C LEU A 810 18.84 49.98 30.25
N ALA A 811 18.02 50.03 29.20
CA ALA A 811 18.42 49.75 27.83
C ALA A 811 18.30 51.02 26.97
N PHE A 812 19.39 51.37 26.30
CA PHE A 812 19.46 52.45 25.32
C PHE A 812 19.65 51.83 23.93
N TYR A 813 18.60 51.87 23.11
CA TYR A 813 18.62 51.38 21.73
C TYR A 813 19.38 52.31 20.78
N ASN A 814 19.28 53.62 21.04
CA ASN A 814 20.11 54.66 20.45
C ASN A 814 20.46 55.66 21.56
N ILE A 815 21.72 55.71 21.99
CA ILE A 815 22.11 56.57 23.10
C ILE A 815 21.95 58.06 22.77
N ALA A 816 22.20 58.46 21.52
CA ALA A 816 22.12 59.85 21.08
C ALA A 816 20.67 60.39 21.14
N GLU A 817 19.71 59.56 20.76
CA GLU A 817 18.27 59.89 20.73
C GLU A 817 17.52 59.53 22.04
N SER A 818 18.22 59.02 23.05
CA SER A 818 17.58 58.60 24.31
C SER A 818 17.22 59.78 25.23
N ASP A 819 16.45 59.49 26.29
CA ASP A 819 16.15 60.45 27.37
C ASP A 819 17.28 60.59 28.40
N ALA A 820 18.48 60.06 28.11
CA ALA A 820 19.63 60.18 29.00
C ALA A 820 20.09 61.65 29.13
N PRO A 821 20.61 62.09 30.30
CA PRO A 821 21.17 63.42 30.45
C PRO A 821 22.30 63.70 29.43
N GLU A 822 22.42 64.94 28.96
CA GLU A 822 23.39 65.34 27.91
C GLU A 822 24.84 64.99 28.28
N LEU A 823 25.17 65.03 29.56
CA LEU A 823 26.48 64.63 30.08
C LEU A 823 26.76 63.13 29.87
N ILE A 824 25.74 62.28 29.98
CA ILE A 824 25.83 60.83 29.73
C ILE A 824 25.98 60.56 28.23
N LYS A 825 25.18 61.25 27.40
CA LYS A 825 25.26 61.14 25.93
C LYS A 825 26.65 61.47 25.40
N ASN A 826 27.17 62.65 25.77
CA ASN A 826 28.49 63.13 25.35
C ASN A 826 29.63 62.19 25.77
N PHE A 827 29.50 61.52 26.93
CA PHE A 827 30.50 60.56 27.38
C PHE A 827 30.52 59.30 26.50
N TYR A 828 29.34 58.71 26.27
CA TYR A 828 29.24 57.48 25.49
C TYR A 828 29.48 57.71 23.99
N GLU A 829 29.21 58.91 23.48
CA GLU A 829 29.59 59.33 22.12
C GLU A 829 31.12 59.35 21.93
N LYS A 830 31.88 59.85 22.90
CA LYS A 830 33.37 59.81 22.87
C LYS A 830 33.93 58.39 22.86
N LEU A 831 33.19 57.45 23.46
CA LEU A 831 33.48 56.02 23.47
C LEU A 831 32.93 55.29 22.24
N GLU A 832 32.30 56.00 21.31
CA GLU A 832 31.69 55.48 20.07
C GLU A 832 30.59 54.44 20.33
N VAL A 833 29.93 54.50 21.50
CA VAL A 833 28.82 53.61 21.85
C VAL A 833 27.55 54.09 21.14
N LYS A 834 26.87 53.18 20.44
CA LYS A 834 25.58 53.46 19.78
C LYS A 834 24.40 52.95 20.59
N SER A 835 24.54 51.74 21.14
CA SER A 835 23.50 51.09 21.94
C SER A 835 24.13 50.41 23.15
N MET A 836 23.39 50.34 24.25
CA MET A 836 23.89 49.69 25.45
C MET A 836 22.76 49.21 26.35
N ILE A 837 23.06 48.24 27.22
CA ILE A 837 22.15 47.77 28.26
C ILE A 837 22.92 47.57 29.55
N GLY A 838 22.37 48.09 30.66
CA GLY A 838 22.88 47.87 32.00
C GLY A 838 21.90 47.07 32.84
N VAL A 839 22.42 46.10 33.59
CA VAL A 839 21.66 45.21 34.47
C VAL A 839 22.31 45.22 35.85
N PRO A 840 21.52 45.35 36.94
CA PRO A 840 22.07 45.33 38.30
C PRO A 840 22.56 43.94 38.70
N ILE A 841 23.74 43.85 39.29
CA ILE A 841 24.29 42.66 39.95
C ILE A 841 23.85 42.71 41.41
N ARG A 842 22.79 41.97 41.70
CA ARG A 842 22.15 41.89 43.03
C ARG A 842 21.48 40.54 43.21
N HIS A 843 21.29 40.11 44.45
CA HIS A 843 20.39 39.00 44.77
C HIS A 843 19.43 39.44 45.89
N GLU A 844 18.13 39.28 45.64
CA GLU A 844 17.07 39.78 46.50
C GLU A 844 17.21 41.29 46.81
N SER A 845 17.54 41.62 48.07
CA SER A 845 17.70 42.99 48.58
C SER A 845 19.16 43.45 48.63
N GLU A 846 20.12 42.54 48.43
CA GLU A 846 21.54 42.85 48.54
C GLU A 846 22.10 43.29 47.19
N LYS A 847 22.61 44.52 47.15
CA LYS A 847 23.15 45.20 45.97
C LYS A 847 24.68 45.08 45.98
N TRP A 848 25.27 44.77 44.84
CA TRP A 848 26.73 44.70 44.71
C TRP A 848 27.28 45.61 43.61
N GLY A 849 26.68 45.59 42.42
CA GLY A 849 27.29 46.22 41.25
C GLY A 849 26.38 46.31 40.04
N MET A 850 26.98 46.57 38.88
CA MET A 850 26.29 46.53 37.58
C MET A 850 27.10 45.80 36.53
N LEU A 851 26.38 45.16 35.62
CA LEU A 851 26.88 44.58 34.38
C LEU A 851 26.37 45.44 33.21
N VAL A 852 27.27 45.94 32.38
CA VAL A 852 26.92 46.79 31.23
C VAL A 852 27.48 46.18 29.95
N LEU A 853 26.63 46.03 28.94
CA LEU A 853 27.00 45.59 27.59
C LEU A 853 26.85 46.78 26.64
N SER A 854 27.80 46.95 25.72
CA SER A 854 27.80 48.07 24.76
C SER A 854 28.12 47.61 23.35
N GLU A 855 27.39 48.18 22.38
CA GLU A 855 27.53 47.97 20.94
C GLU A 855 28.00 49.29 20.30
N LEU A 856 29.09 49.21 19.53
CA LEU A 856 29.73 50.40 18.94
C LEU A 856 29.43 50.52 17.44
N ASN A 857 29.27 49.38 16.75
CA ASN A 857 29.20 49.37 15.29
C ASN A 857 27.79 49.63 14.74
N LYS A 858 26.75 49.13 15.39
CA LYS A 858 25.35 49.21 14.93
C LYS A 858 24.39 49.63 16.05
N PHE A 859 23.23 50.15 15.67
CA PHE A 859 22.11 50.26 16.61
C PHE A 859 21.54 48.86 16.88
N ARG A 860 21.22 48.58 18.14
CA ARG A 860 20.71 47.29 18.60
C ARG A 860 19.41 47.47 19.36
N ASN A 861 18.38 46.75 18.92
CA ASN A 861 17.18 46.53 19.72
C ASN A 861 17.38 45.32 20.63
N TRP A 862 17.51 45.58 21.93
CA TRP A 862 17.56 44.55 22.96
C TRP A 862 16.18 43.93 23.13
N ASN A 863 16.04 42.64 22.83
CA ASN A 863 14.76 41.96 22.95
C ASN A 863 14.51 41.45 24.38
N SER A 864 13.27 41.11 24.69
CA SER A 864 12.88 40.66 26.04
C SER A 864 13.58 39.37 26.49
N GLU A 865 13.91 38.46 25.56
CA GLU A 865 14.62 37.21 25.88
C GLU A 865 16.07 37.49 26.28
N GLU A 866 16.76 38.40 25.58
CA GLU A 866 18.11 38.87 25.93
C GLU A 866 18.13 39.51 27.33
N ILE A 867 17.14 40.35 27.63
CA ILE A 867 16.99 41.03 28.92
C ILE A 867 16.81 40.01 30.06
N ILE A 868 15.92 39.02 29.88
CA ILE A 868 15.67 37.96 30.87
C ILE A 868 16.93 37.11 31.08
N LEU A 869 17.66 36.80 30.00
CA LEU A 869 18.90 36.05 30.08
C LEU A 869 19.98 36.84 30.82
N LEU A 870 20.18 38.12 30.49
CA LEU A 870 21.16 38.98 31.16
C LEU A 870 20.86 39.13 32.66
N LYS A 871 19.58 39.24 33.04
CA LYS A 871 19.17 39.23 34.44
C LYS A 871 19.57 37.93 35.14
N SER A 872 19.28 36.79 34.51
CA SER A 872 19.65 35.47 35.05
C SER A 872 21.18 35.33 35.21
N ILE A 873 21.94 35.85 34.26
CA ILE A 873 23.41 35.86 34.31
C ILE A 873 23.90 36.78 35.43
N SER A 874 23.29 37.95 35.60
CA SER A 874 23.62 38.90 36.66
C SER A 874 23.45 38.30 38.06
N ASP A 875 22.36 37.54 38.28
CA ASP A 875 22.13 36.80 39.53
C ASP A 875 23.24 35.75 39.76
N GLN A 876 23.67 35.04 38.72
CA GLN A 876 24.77 34.06 38.81
C GLN A 876 26.12 34.73 39.11
N ILE A 877 26.38 35.92 38.55
CA ILE A 877 27.59 36.71 38.86
C ILE A 877 27.60 37.09 40.34
N PHE A 878 26.46 37.55 40.88
CA PHE A 878 26.36 37.87 42.30
C PHE A 878 26.68 36.65 43.18
N ILE A 879 26.09 35.49 42.87
CA ILE A 879 26.35 34.24 43.61
C ILE A 879 27.84 33.86 43.54
N ALA A 880 28.47 34.04 42.38
CA ALA A 880 29.89 33.76 42.20
C ALA A 880 30.79 34.61 43.10
N ILE A 881 30.50 35.91 43.16
CA ILE A 881 31.24 36.86 44.00
C ILE A 881 31.12 36.45 45.46
N LYS A 882 29.89 36.20 45.94
CA LYS A 882 29.67 35.77 47.33
C LYS A 882 30.34 34.44 47.67
N HIS A 883 30.37 33.51 46.72
CA HIS A 883 31.05 32.23 46.92
C HIS A 883 32.57 32.40 47.07
N ALA A 884 33.20 33.21 46.22
CA ALA A 884 34.63 33.50 46.31
C ALA A 884 34.99 34.20 47.64
N GLU A 885 34.22 35.21 48.04
CA GLU A 885 34.39 35.93 49.31
C GLU A 885 34.30 34.98 50.52
N LEU A 886 33.32 34.06 50.51
CA LEU A 886 33.13 33.10 51.59
C LEU A 886 34.29 32.09 51.68
N LEU A 887 34.76 31.56 50.54
CA LEU A 887 35.87 30.61 50.52
C LEU A 887 37.16 31.24 51.02
N GLU A 888 37.42 32.51 50.66
CA GLU A 888 38.58 33.25 51.17
C GLU A 888 38.52 33.43 52.68
N SER A 889 37.36 33.81 53.22
CA SER A 889 37.13 33.93 54.67
C SER A 889 37.34 32.61 55.43
N ILE A 890 36.85 31.49 54.88
CA ILE A 890 37.03 30.16 55.46
C ILE A 890 38.52 29.78 55.46
N LYS A 891 39.23 30.00 54.35
CA LYS A 891 40.65 29.70 54.23
C LYS A 891 41.49 30.46 55.25
N GLN A 892 41.27 31.76 55.39
CA GLN A 892 41.95 32.60 56.38
C GLN A 892 41.70 32.12 57.81
N THR A 893 40.46 31.73 58.13
CA THR A 893 40.10 31.19 59.44
C THR A 893 40.78 29.85 59.72
N ALA A 894 40.82 28.95 58.74
CA ALA A 894 41.47 27.64 58.88
C ALA A 894 42.98 27.75 59.06
N GLU A 895 43.64 28.64 58.32
CA GLU A 895 45.08 28.92 58.48
C GLU A 895 45.39 29.45 59.89
N ARG A 896 44.54 30.32 60.42
CA ARG A 896 44.66 30.85 61.78
C ARG A 896 44.53 29.76 62.85
N GLU A 897 43.53 28.88 62.74
CA GLU A 897 43.32 27.80 63.71
C GLU A 897 44.43 26.73 63.63
N LYS A 898 44.91 26.41 62.42
CA LYS A 898 46.08 25.53 62.24
C LYS A 898 47.32 26.09 62.94
N PHE A 899 47.58 27.39 62.79
CA PHE A 899 48.71 28.05 63.45
C PHE A 899 48.61 27.95 64.98
N LEU A 900 47.42 28.18 65.55
CA LEU A 900 47.19 28.02 67.00
C LEU A 900 47.45 26.58 67.47
N ALA A 901 46.98 25.58 66.72
CA ALA A 901 47.18 24.17 67.05
C ALA A 901 48.68 23.78 67.04
N GLU A 902 49.46 24.29 66.07
CA GLU A 902 50.91 24.07 66.02
C GLU A 902 51.61 24.67 67.24
N VAL A 903 51.25 25.90 67.64
CA VAL A 903 51.81 26.55 68.85
C VAL A 903 51.49 25.74 70.10
N ILE A 904 50.25 25.27 70.26
CA ILE A 904 49.85 24.42 71.39
C ILE A 904 50.63 23.09 71.40
N SER A 905 50.92 22.51 70.23
CA SER A 905 51.72 21.29 70.14
C SER A 905 53.17 21.49 70.57
N ILE A 906 53.79 22.63 70.21
CA ILE A 906 55.16 22.98 70.63
C ILE A 906 55.22 23.05 72.16
N VAL A 907 54.28 23.76 72.78
CA VAL A 907 54.15 23.89 74.24
C VAL A 907 53.98 22.52 74.94
N LYS A 908 53.41 21.52 74.25
CA LYS A 908 53.24 20.15 74.80
C LYS A 908 54.44 19.22 74.60
N SER A 909 55.33 19.53 73.65
CA SER A 909 56.37 18.60 73.18
C SER A 909 57.67 18.62 73.98
N THR A 910 57.96 19.73 74.66
CA THR A 910 59.15 19.90 75.50
C THR A 910 58.75 20.58 76.81
N LEU A 911 59.49 20.30 77.88
CA LEU A 911 59.31 20.92 79.21
C LEU A 911 60.32 22.05 79.44
N ASP A 912 61.22 22.30 78.48
CA ASP A 912 62.20 23.37 78.53
C ASP A 912 61.58 24.68 78.04
N MET A 913 61.47 25.65 78.94
CA MET A 913 60.87 26.95 78.66
C MET A 913 61.64 27.77 77.63
N ASP A 914 62.97 27.66 77.58
CA ASP A 914 63.78 28.42 76.63
C ASP A 914 63.62 27.87 75.21
N GLU A 915 63.48 26.55 75.09
CA GLU A 915 63.20 25.86 73.82
C GLU A 915 61.81 26.19 73.28
N ILE A 916 60.79 26.23 74.15
CA ILE A 916 59.41 26.65 73.79
C ILE A 916 59.41 28.07 73.23
N LEU A 917 60.06 29.01 73.92
CA LEU A 917 60.08 30.41 73.52
C LEU A 917 60.81 30.62 72.20
N ALA A 918 61.90 29.89 71.96
CA ALA A 918 62.64 29.95 70.69
C ALA A 918 61.80 29.41 69.51
N LEU A 919 61.15 28.25 69.67
CA LEU A 919 60.33 27.63 68.62
C LEU A 919 59.09 28.46 68.28
N ILE A 920 58.43 29.04 69.30
CA ILE A 920 57.27 29.92 69.09
C ILE A 920 57.70 31.23 68.41
N SER A 921 58.82 31.83 68.81
CA SER A 921 59.33 33.06 68.20
C SER A 921 59.54 32.88 66.69
N GLY A 922 60.21 31.81 66.26
CA GLY A 922 60.42 31.53 64.83
C GLY A 922 59.12 31.28 64.04
N LYS A 923 58.09 30.74 64.68
CA LYS A 923 56.77 30.56 64.04
C LYS A 923 56.02 31.89 63.90
N ILE A 924 56.08 32.75 64.91
CA ILE A 924 55.47 34.10 64.87
C ILE A 924 56.19 34.98 63.84
N GLU A 925 57.53 34.88 63.71
CA GLU A 925 58.30 35.56 62.65
C GLU A 925 57.74 35.27 61.26
N LYS A 926 57.57 33.96 60.95
CA LYS A 926 57.06 33.51 59.66
C LYS A 926 55.61 33.95 59.42
N PHE A 927 54.76 33.92 60.45
CA PHE A 927 53.35 34.30 60.33
C PHE A 927 53.16 35.81 60.14
N LEU A 928 53.86 36.62 60.93
CA LEU A 928 53.74 38.08 60.86
C LEU A 928 54.56 38.69 59.71
N GLY A 929 55.45 37.92 59.09
CA GLY A 929 56.35 38.39 58.03
C GLY A 929 57.41 39.38 58.56
N VAL A 930 57.81 39.25 59.82
CA VAL A 930 58.84 40.09 60.45
C VAL A 930 60.16 39.32 60.52
N LYS A 931 61.29 40.03 60.52
CA LYS A 931 62.61 39.39 60.49
C LYS A 931 62.95 38.70 61.79
N LYS A 932 62.53 39.28 62.92
CA LYS A 932 62.84 38.74 64.24
C LYS A 932 61.73 39.03 65.25
N VAL A 933 61.44 38.06 66.11
CA VAL A 933 60.54 38.17 67.25
C VAL A 933 61.31 37.78 68.51
N LEU A 934 61.36 38.68 69.49
CA LEU A 934 61.97 38.40 70.80
C LEU A 934 60.86 38.29 71.83
N ILE A 935 60.71 37.11 72.42
CA ILE A 935 59.77 36.84 73.52
C ILE A 935 60.57 36.66 74.81
N ASN A 936 60.30 37.46 75.83
CA ASN A 936 60.96 37.36 77.12
C ASN A 936 59.95 37.22 78.27
N VAL A 937 60.24 36.35 79.23
CA VAL A 937 59.41 36.12 80.42
C VAL A 937 60.06 36.85 81.59
N THR A 938 59.40 37.90 82.07
CA THR A 938 59.90 38.67 83.21
C THR A 938 59.74 37.91 84.53
N SER A 939 60.49 38.30 85.57
CA SER A 939 60.44 37.70 86.92
C SER A 939 59.04 37.71 87.56
N ALA A 940 58.14 38.59 87.10
CA ALA A 940 56.73 38.63 87.49
C ALA A 940 55.82 37.70 86.65
N LYS A 941 56.39 36.76 85.89
CA LYS A 941 55.68 35.86 84.95
C LYS A 941 54.87 36.61 83.88
N LYS A 942 55.25 37.84 83.52
CA LYS A 942 54.66 38.59 82.38
C LYS A 942 55.51 38.38 81.13
N ILE A 943 54.86 38.05 80.02
CA ILE A 943 55.50 37.86 78.72
C ILE A 943 55.57 39.21 78.00
N LYS A 944 56.75 39.58 77.50
CA LYS A 944 56.97 40.76 76.66
C LYS A 944 57.48 40.31 75.29
N MET A 945 56.81 40.74 74.23
CA MET A 945 57.22 40.48 72.85
C MET A 945 57.67 41.76 72.15
N ILE A 946 58.77 41.68 71.42
CA ILE A 946 59.34 42.77 70.62
C ILE A 946 59.45 42.29 69.16
N LEU A 947 58.89 43.06 68.23
CA LEU A 947 58.95 42.82 66.78
C LEU A 947 60.06 43.68 66.16
N ASP A 948 60.90 43.08 65.31
CA ASP A 948 61.93 43.78 64.54
C ASP A 948 61.88 43.40 63.05
N PRO A 949 61.61 44.37 62.12
CA PRO A 949 61.28 45.77 62.38
C PRO A 949 59.89 45.95 63.02
N PRO A 950 59.57 47.12 63.60
CA PRO A 950 58.25 47.39 64.16
C PRO A 950 57.16 47.28 63.08
N LYS A 951 56.12 46.48 63.35
CA LYS A 951 54.94 46.30 62.47
C LYS A 951 53.69 46.77 63.20
N ILE A 952 52.85 47.58 62.54
CA ILE A 952 51.50 47.86 63.02
C ILE A 952 50.66 46.61 62.78
N LEU A 953 50.18 46.01 63.86
CA LEU A 953 49.42 44.78 63.82
C LEU A 953 47.95 45.08 63.53
N LYS A 954 47.34 44.27 62.67
CA LYS A 954 45.88 44.26 62.49
C LYS A 954 45.21 43.69 63.74
N ASN A 955 43.98 44.08 64.04
CA ASN A 955 43.23 43.57 65.20
C ASN A 955 43.18 42.04 65.25
N GLU A 956 43.11 41.37 64.09
CA GLU A 956 43.14 39.91 63.99
C GLU A 956 44.48 39.30 64.41
N GLU A 957 45.59 39.93 64.04
CA GLU A 957 46.94 39.53 64.45
C GLU A 957 47.12 39.74 65.96
N ILE A 958 46.61 40.86 66.51
CA ILE A 958 46.62 41.15 67.95
C ILE A 958 45.84 40.08 68.72
N ASN A 959 44.59 39.81 68.33
CA ASN A 959 43.75 38.80 68.98
C ASN A 959 44.35 37.39 68.92
N LEU A 960 45.09 37.07 67.84
CA LEU A 960 45.79 35.80 67.71
C LEU A 960 47.00 35.73 68.65
N LEU A 961 47.79 36.79 68.73
CA LEU A 961 48.94 36.89 69.61
C LEU A 961 48.54 36.83 71.08
N GLU A 962 47.44 37.50 71.47
CA GLU A 962 46.88 37.41 72.82
C GLU A 962 46.55 35.95 73.21
N ARG A 963 45.90 35.20 72.31
CA ARG A 963 45.62 33.77 72.53
C ARG A 963 46.89 32.93 72.66
N ILE A 964 47.94 33.26 71.91
CA ILE A 964 49.24 32.59 72.01
C ILE A 964 49.89 32.90 73.38
N PHE A 965 49.86 34.16 73.81
CA PHE A 965 50.38 34.56 75.12
C PHE A 965 49.62 33.92 76.27
N ASP A 966 48.30 33.78 76.16
CA ASP A 966 47.51 33.08 77.17
C ASP A 966 47.94 31.60 77.29
N ASN A 967 48.13 30.91 76.15
CA ASN A 967 48.60 29.52 76.14
C ASN A 967 50.01 29.36 76.74
N ILE A 968 50.95 30.28 76.43
CA ILE A 968 52.31 30.26 77.01
C ILE A 968 52.29 30.60 78.50
N SER A 969 51.44 31.56 78.91
CA SER A 969 51.28 31.96 80.31
C SER A 969 50.69 30.84 81.17
N ILE A 970 49.82 30.01 80.59
CA ILE A 970 49.30 28.80 81.22
C ILE A 970 50.44 27.79 81.44
N ALA A 971 51.29 27.54 80.43
CA ALA A 971 52.43 26.63 80.56
C ALA A 971 53.44 27.06 81.65
N ILE A 972 53.70 28.37 81.78
CA ILE A 972 54.60 28.95 82.81
C ILE A 972 54.05 28.83 84.24
N ARG A 973 52.73 28.71 84.42
CA ARG A 973 52.07 28.69 85.74
C ARG A 973 51.93 27.27 86.33
N ASP A 974 52.20 26.22 85.56
CA ASP A 974 51.79 24.84 85.88
C ASP A 974 52.92 23.89 86.34
N SER A 975 54.10 24.38 86.75
CA SER A 975 55.26 23.53 87.11
C SER A 975 55.17 22.67 88.39
N ASP A 976 54.09 22.74 89.19
CA ASP A 976 53.93 21.92 90.41
C ASP A 976 52.87 20.80 90.22
N ILE A 977 53.36 19.56 90.17
CA ILE A 977 52.65 18.37 89.67
C ILE A 977 52.56 17.31 90.78
N TYR A 978 51.35 16.81 91.06
CA TYR A 978 51.04 15.36 91.16
C TYR A 978 49.51 15.10 91.15
N THR A 979 48.68 16.13 91.35
CA THR A 979 47.21 16.08 91.13
C THR A 979 46.77 16.56 89.73
N LYS A 980 47.66 17.25 88.98
CA LYS A 980 47.38 17.83 87.64
C LYS A 980 47.51 16.83 86.48
N SER A 981 48.32 15.78 86.58
CA SER A 981 48.58 14.86 85.45
C SER A 981 47.33 14.13 84.96
N ARG A 982 46.41 13.78 85.88
CA ARG A 982 45.12 13.17 85.51
C ARG A 982 44.16 14.17 84.87
N PHE A 983 44.18 15.43 85.34
CA PHE A 983 43.40 16.53 84.77
C PHE A 983 43.85 16.85 83.32
N ILE A 984 45.15 17.00 83.09
CA ILE A 984 45.71 17.29 81.76
C ILE A 984 45.50 16.11 80.79
N ALA A 985 45.58 14.87 81.27
CA ALA A 985 45.29 13.68 80.47
C ALA A 985 43.82 13.60 80.04
N ASP A 986 42.87 13.82 80.96
CA ASP A 986 41.43 13.77 80.67
C ASP A 986 41.01 14.91 79.72
N VAL A 987 41.55 16.12 79.92
CA VAL A 987 41.35 17.27 79.02
C VAL A 987 41.90 16.99 77.63
N SER A 988 43.10 16.41 77.55
CA SER A 988 43.73 16.08 76.26
C SER A 988 42.94 15.03 75.48
N HIS A 989 42.32 14.07 76.17
CA HIS A 989 41.52 13.02 75.53
C HIS A 989 40.19 13.56 74.98
N GLU A 990 39.54 14.48 75.70
CA GLU A 990 38.28 15.10 75.27
C GLU A 990 38.47 16.16 74.17
N LEU A 991 39.65 16.80 74.08
CA LEU A 991 40.00 17.72 72.98
C LEU A 991 40.48 17.00 71.71
N ARG A 992 41.18 15.85 71.84
CA ARG A 992 41.71 15.11 70.67
C ARG A 992 40.60 14.62 69.73
N THR A 993 39.47 14.21 70.30
CA THR A 993 38.34 13.64 69.55
C THR A 993 37.70 14.66 68.58
N PRO A 994 37.26 15.86 69.01
CA PRO A 994 36.71 16.86 68.08
C PRO A 994 37.76 17.36 67.07
N VAL A 995 39.03 17.50 67.46
CA VAL A 995 40.10 17.92 66.55
C VAL A 995 40.33 16.90 65.43
N ALA A 996 40.41 15.60 65.74
CA ALA A 996 40.58 14.55 64.73
C ALA A 996 39.39 14.46 63.76
N ILE A 997 38.17 14.74 64.24
CA ILE A 997 36.97 14.78 63.39
C ILE A 997 37.04 16.00 62.46
N ILE A 998 37.36 17.18 62.99
CA ILE A 998 37.51 18.41 62.19
C ILE A 998 38.56 18.21 61.09
N ASP A 999 39.74 17.72 61.46
CA ASP A 999 40.84 17.47 60.53
C ASP A 999 40.48 16.42 59.47
N GLY A 1000 39.82 15.31 59.85
CA GLY A 1000 39.38 14.28 58.91
C GLY A 1000 38.37 14.79 57.88
N TYR A 1001 37.36 15.56 58.30
CA TYR A 1001 36.37 16.12 57.36
C TYR A 1001 36.95 17.28 56.53
N ALA A 1002 37.82 18.10 57.10
CA ALA A 1002 38.51 19.16 56.35
C ALA A 1002 39.45 18.58 55.28
N ASN A 1003 40.24 17.55 55.62
CA ASN A 1003 41.11 16.88 54.65
C ASN A 1003 40.33 16.16 53.55
N ASN A 1004 39.14 15.62 53.85
CA ASN A 1004 38.27 15.06 52.82
C ASN A 1004 37.77 16.13 51.85
N LEU A 1005 37.36 17.31 52.34
CA LEU A 1005 36.95 18.43 51.49
C LEU A 1005 38.10 18.93 50.61
N ILE A 1006 39.34 18.91 51.12
CA ILE A 1006 40.51 19.39 50.38
C ILE A 1006 40.97 18.38 49.30
N ASN A 1007 40.92 17.08 49.59
CA ASN A 1007 41.57 16.06 48.76
C ASN A 1007 40.67 15.43 47.68
N ARG A 1008 39.39 15.77 47.59
CA ARG A 1008 38.46 15.22 46.58
C ARG A 1008 37.56 16.31 45.99
N GLN A 1009 37.54 16.43 44.67
CA GLN A 1009 36.84 17.50 43.93
C GLN A 1009 35.39 17.16 43.52
N ASP A 1010 34.91 15.92 43.77
CA ASP A 1010 33.64 15.40 43.23
C ASP A 1010 32.48 15.33 44.24
N TYR A 1011 32.46 16.18 45.28
CA TYR A 1011 31.38 16.16 46.26
C TYR A 1011 30.16 16.98 45.80
N SER A 1012 28.95 16.46 46.05
CA SER A 1012 27.71 17.22 45.84
C SER A 1012 27.64 18.42 46.82
N PRO A 1013 26.95 19.52 46.46
CA PRO A 1013 26.74 20.64 47.36
C PRO A 1013 26.16 20.23 48.72
N GLU A 1014 25.21 19.28 48.77
CA GLU A 1014 24.66 18.82 50.06
C GLU A 1014 25.70 18.09 50.91
N THR A 1015 26.64 17.40 50.28
CA THR A 1015 27.72 16.69 50.98
C THR A 1015 28.73 17.66 51.56
N VAL A 1016 29.05 18.73 50.82
CA VAL A 1016 29.92 19.82 51.29
C VAL A 1016 29.29 20.52 52.50
N ASP A 1017 28.02 20.91 52.40
CA ASP A 1017 27.29 21.54 53.52
C ASP A 1017 27.20 20.63 54.75
N LYS A 1018 26.98 19.33 54.55
CA LYS A 1018 26.98 18.35 55.64
C LYS A 1018 28.34 18.30 56.34
N TYR A 1019 29.44 18.30 55.59
CA TYR A 1019 30.80 18.24 56.16
C TYR A 1019 31.15 19.54 56.89
N LEU A 1020 30.83 20.70 56.30
CA LEU A 1020 31.01 22.01 56.93
C LEU A 1020 30.20 22.12 58.25
N ASN A 1021 28.97 21.61 58.28
CA ASN A 1021 28.16 21.58 59.50
C ASN A 1021 28.75 20.66 60.58
N ILE A 1022 29.32 19.52 60.22
CA ILE A 1022 30.01 18.62 61.16
C ILE A 1022 31.24 19.30 61.76
N ILE A 1023 32.02 20.00 60.93
CA ILE A 1023 33.18 20.79 61.39
C ILE A 1023 32.71 21.85 62.38
N LYS A 1024 31.74 22.70 61.99
CA LYS A 1024 31.17 23.78 62.82
C LYS A 1024 30.67 23.27 64.18
N LYS A 1025 29.92 22.17 64.21
CA LYS A 1025 29.39 21.58 65.46
C LYS A 1025 30.50 21.15 66.42
N ASN A 1026 31.59 20.60 65.91
CA ASN A 1026 32.71 20.16 66.74
C ASN A 1026 33.56 21.33 67.24
N THR A 1027 33.69 22.41 66.46
CA THR A 1027 34.35 23.66 66.90
C THR A 1027 33.61 24.29 68.09
N ILE A 1028 32.28 24.42 68.00
CA ILE A 1028 31.45 24.94 69.11
C ILE A 1028 31.58 24.05 70.36
N ARG A 1029 31.57 22.73 70.18
CA ARG A 1029 31.77 21.78 71.30
C ARG A 1029 33.12 21.99 71.97
N MET A 1030 34.18 22.22 71.19
CA MET A 1030 35.53 22.46 71.71
C MET A 1030 35.58 23.77 72.52
N SER A 1031 34.98 24.85 72.02
CA SER A 1031 34.87 26.12 72.75
C SER A 1031 34.20 25.96 74.11
N ASN A 1032 33.08 25.24 74.18
CA ASN A 1032 32.36 24.98 75.43
C ASN A 1032 33.19 24.16 76.44
N ILE A 1033 34.04 23.24 75.97
CA ILE A 1033 34.92 22.46 76.85
C ILE A 1033 36.00 23.38 77.44
N ILE A 1034 36.61 24.23 76.61
CA ILE A 1034 37.63 25.19 77.02
C ILE A 1034 37.06 26.16 78.07
N GLU A 1035 35.88 26.72 77.82
CA GLU A 1035 35.24 27.67 78.73
C GLU A 1035 34.95 27.04 80.11
N ASN A 1036 34.37 25.84 80.13
CA ASN A 1036 34.12 25.11 81.38
C ASN A 1036 35.42 24.75 82.14
N LEU A 1037 36.52 24.50 81.43
CA LEU A 1037 37.83 24.28 82.04
C LEU A 1037 38.40 25.56 82.66
N MET A 1038 38.22 26.71 82.00
CA MET A 1038 38.62 28.01 82.52
C MET A 1038 37.87 28.34 83.82
N THR A 1039 36.55 28.13 83.86
CA THR A 1039 35.75 28.32 85.09
C THR A 1039 36.23 27.40 86.23
N LEU A 1040 36.47 26.11 85.96
CA LEU A 1040 37.00 25.19 86.97
C LEU A 1040 38.38 25.59 87.47
N SER A 1041 39.27 26.03 86.58
CA SER A 1041 40.61 26.50 86.95
C SER A 1041 40.58 27.74 87.82
N GLN A 1042 39.60 28.65 87.63
CA GLN A 1042 39.43 29.84 88.46
C GLN A 1042 38.93 29.48 89.86
N LEU A 1043 37.97 28.55 89.97
CA LEU A 1043 37.38 28.11 91.24
C LEU A 1043 38.28 27.23 92.12
N GLN A 1044 39.37 26.68 91.58
CA GLN A 1044 40.31 25.80 92.31
C GLN A 1044 41.53 26.51 92.91
N LYS A 1045 41.73 27.80 92.62
CA LYS A 1045 42.79 28.60 93.26
C LYS A 1045 42.39 28.85 94.72
N GLY A 1046 43.01 28.13 95.65
CA GLY A 1046 42.70 28.18 97.07
C GLY A 1046 43.00 29.53 97.74
N GLU A 1047 42.11 29.91 98.65
CA GLU A 1047 42.17 30.73 99.88
C GLU A 1047 43.14 31.92 100.07
N GLU A 1048 44.12 32.23 99.22
CA GLU A 1048 45.10 33.29 99.57
C GLU A 1048 45.27 34.47 98.60
N ASP A 1049 44.59 34.56 97.44
CA ASP A 1049 44.82 35.74 96.55
C ASP A 1049 43.64 36.23 95.66
N TYR A 1050 42.38 35.93 95.99
CA TYR A 1050 41.23 36.55 95.31
C TYR A 1050 40.05 36.72 96.28
N ILE A 1051 39.68 37.96 96.61
CA ILE A 1051 38.44 38.25 97.34
C ILE A 1051 37.29 38.11 96.34
N ILE A 1052 36.56 37.00 96.40
CA ILE A 1052 35.28 36.86 95.67
C ILE A 1052 34.29 37.81 96.35
N ALA A 1053 33.85 38.84 95.63
CA ALA A 1053 32.83 39.76 96.12
C ALA A 1053 31.48 39.03 96.19
N PHE A 1054 30.85 39.08 97.37
CA PHE A 1054 29.50 38.58 97.60
C PHE A 1054 28.55 39.76 97.80
N GLU A 1055 27.49 39.82 97.01
CA GLU A 1055 26.50 40.89 96.99
C GLU A 1055 25.11 40.36 97.38
N GLU A 1056 24.17 41.25 97.68
CA GLU A 1056 22.78 40.88 97.94
C GLU A 1056 22.06 40.56 96.63
N VAL A 1057 21.95 39.26 96.31
CA VAL A 1057 21.34 38.78 95.06
C VAL A 1057 19.90 38.35 95.31
N ASN A 1058 18.96 38.88 94.52
CA ASN A 1058 17.56 38.44 94.55
C ASN A 1058 17.42 37.09 93.83
N ALA A 1059 17.09 36.03 94.58
CA ALA A 1059 17.02 34.67 94.05
C ALA A 1059 15.91 34.50 93.00
N GLU A 1060 14.81 35.27 93.09
CA GLU A 1060 13.71 35.21 92.12
C GLU A 1060 14.13 35.80 90.76
N ASN A 1061 14.82 36.94 90.78
CA ASN A 1061 15.36 37.57 89.56
C ASN A 1061 16.41 36.67 88.90
N LEU A 1062 17.30 36.09 89.70
CA LEU A 1062 18.31 35.15 89.21
C LEU A 1062 17.66 33.95 88.50
N ILE A 1063 16.62 33.35 89.10
CA ILE A 1063 15.90 32.24 88.48
C ILE A 1063 15.19 32.67 87.18
N LYS A 1064 14.57 33.86 87.15
CA LYS A 1064 13.91 34.40 85.94
C LYS A 1064 14.92 34.58 84.80
N ASN A 1065 16.09 35.16 85.07
CA ASN A 1065 17.15 35.34 84.08
C ASN A 1065 17.63 34.01 83.51
N VAL A 1066 17.89 33.02 84.37
CA VAL A 1066 18.32 31.68 83.96
C VAL A 1066 17.27 30.98 83.08
N VAL A 1067 15.98 31.11 83.41
CA VAL A 1067 14.89 30.55 82.60
C VAL A 1067 14.78 31.26 81.26
N GLN A 1068 14.91 32.58 81.23
CA GLN A 1068 14.85 33.39 80.00
C GLN A 1068 15.99 33.03 79.03
N ILE A 1069 17.21 32.81 79.54
CA ILE A 1069 18.35 32.38 78.71
C ILE A 1069 18.07 31.05 77.98
N GLN A 1070 17.25 30.17 78.56
CA GLN A 1070 16.91 28.86 77.98
C GLN A 1070 15.59 28.86 77.18
N GLU A 1071 14.92 30.00 76.99
CA GLU A 1071 13.56 30.10 76.44
C GLU A 1071 13.40 29.40 75.07
N THR A 1072 14.42 29.49 74.21
CA THR A 1072 14.40 28.86 72.87
C THR A 1072 14.32 27.34 72.96
N LEU A 1073 15.20 26.71 73.76
CA LEU A 1073 15.23 25.27 73.98
C LEU A 1073 13.95 24.76 74.68
N ILE A 1074 13.37 25.60 75.54
CA ILE A 1074 12.10 25.32 76.24
C ILE A 1074 10.94 25.26 75.25
N LYS A 1075 10.87 26.20 74.30
CA LYS A 1075 9.85 26.22 73.22
C LYS A 1075 9.99 25.03 72.29
N ASP A 1076 11.21 24.69 71.88
CA ASP A 1076 11.49 23.57 70.97
C ASP A 1076 11.00 22.23 71.55
N LYS A 1077 11.26 21.96 72.83
CA LYS A 1077 10.81 20.73 73.53
C LYS A 1077 9.42 20.82 74.17
N LYS A 1078 8.74 21.97 74.07
CA LYS A 1078 7.44 22.26 74.70
C LYS A 1078 7.41 22.00 76.21
N ILE A 1079 8.50 22.26 76.93
CA ILE A 1079 8.62 22.00 78.38
C ILE A 1079 7.91 23.10 79.18
N THR A 1080 7.13 22.73 80.20
CA THR A 1080 6.46 23.69 81.09
C THR A 1080 7.35 24.01 82.30
N PHE A 1081 7.70 25.28 82.51
CA PHE A 1081 8.46 25.74 83.67
C PHE A 1081 7.53 26.29 84.76
N GLU A 1082 7.71 25.82 85.99
CA GLU A 1082 7.04 26.38 87.16
C GLU A 1082 8.06 26.89 88.18
N THR A 1083 8.01 28.19 88.45
CA THR A 1083 8.81 28.85 89.47
C THR A 1083 7.98 29.05 90.73
N GLN A 1084 8.41 28.50 91.86
CA GLN A 1084 7.77 28.68 93.17
C GLN A 1084 8.74 29.38 94.12
N CYS A 1085 8.57 30.69 94.27
CA CYS A 1085 9.37 31.52 95.19
C CYS A 1085 8.45 32.07 96.28
N ASN A 1086 8.71 31.72 97.54
CA ASN A 1086 7.90 32.20 98.67
C ASN A 1086 8.50 33.51 99.20
N GLY A 1087 8.08 34.65 98.63
CA GLY A 1087 8.48 36.00 99.04
C GLY A 1087 9.78 36.51 98.40
N GLN A 1088 10.17 37.75 98.71
CA GLN A 1088 11.47 38.32 98.31
C GLN A 1088 12.60 37.62 99.08
N ILE A 1089 13.32 36.74 98.41
CA ILE A 1089 14.44 35.98 98.98
C ILE A 1089 15.75 36.56 98.44
N THR A 1090 16.52 37.17 99.33
CA THR A 1090 17.86 37.69 99.02
C THR A 1090 18.91 36.72 99.57
N VAL A 1091 19.92 36.39 98.76
CA VAL A 1091 21.07 35.54 99.13
C VAL A 1091 22.35 36.35 98.96
N LYS A 1092 23.24 36.32 99.96
CA LYS A 1092 24.56 36.93 99.85
C LYS A 1092 25.45 36.01 99.02
N ALA A 1093 25.59 36.31 97.73
CA ALA A 1093 26.21 35.43 96.74
C ALA A 1093 27.02 36.22 95.71
N ASN A 1094 27.93 35.55 95.00
CA ASN A 1094 28.45 36.08 93.75
C ASN A 1094 27.44 35.75 92.66
N GLU A 1095 26.76 36.78 92.14
CA GLU A 1095 25.63 36.61 91.21
C GLU A 1095 26.01 35.77 89.99
N ILE A 1096 27.15 36.09 89.35
CA ILE A 1096 27.62 35.43 88.14
C ILE A 1096 27.90 33.93 88.38
N LEU A 1097 28.61 33.60 89.46
CA LEU A 1097 28.91 32.21 89.78
C LEU A 1097 27.64 31.44 90.14
N LEU A 1098 26.75 32.03 90.95
CA LEU A 1098 25.51 31.36 91.33
C LEU A 1098 24.57 31.18 90.12
N GLU A 1099 24.50 32.16 89.22
CA GLU A 1099 23.80 32.06 87.93
C GLU A 1099 24.35 30.89 87.11
N GLN A 1100 25.68 30.75 87.02
CA GLN A 1100 26.33 29.67 86.29
C GLN A 1100 26.04 28.29 86.90
N ALA A 1101 25.95 28.18 88.22
CA ALA A 1101 25.53 26.94 88.87
C ALA A 1101 24.07 26.59 88.52
N LEU A 1102 23.17 27.58 88.54
CA LEU A 1102 21.76 27.38 88.20
C LEU A 1102 21.56 27.08 86.71
N LEU A 1103 22.26 27.76 85.80
CA LEU A 1103 22.27 27.48 84.37
C LEU A 1103 22.66 26.03 84.09
N ASN A 1104 23.70 25.52 84.76
CA ASN A 1104 24.13 24.13 84.61
C ASN A 1104 23.06 23.13 85.09
N LEU A 1105 22.39 23.40 86.22
CA LEU A 1105 21.31 22.55 86.72
C LEU A 1105 20.06 22.59 85.84
N VAL A 1106 19.63 23.79 85.42
CA VAL A 1106 18.44 23.99 84.57
C VAL A 1106 18.68 23.41 83.17
N LYS A 1107 19.86 23.61 82.59
CA LYS A 1107 20.24 23.00 81.32
C LYS A 1107 20.20 21.47 81.39
N ASN A 1108 20.72 20.88 82.47
CA ASN A 1108 20.61 19.44 82.68
C ASN A 1108 19.14 19.00 82.79
N ALA A 1109 18.31 19.73 83.53
CA ALA A 1109 16.88 19.44 83.64
C ALA A 1109 16.17 19.46 82.27
N VAL A 1110 16.42 20.48 81.43
CA VAL A 1110 15.85 20.60 80.07
C VAL A 1110 16.37 19.50 79.14
N GLN A 1111 17.66 19.19 79.24
CA GLN A 1111 18.32 18.22 78.37
C GLN A 1111 17.82 16.80 78.60
N TYR A 1112 17.68 16.38 79.87
CA TYR A 1112 17.33 15.01 80.25
C TYR A 1112 15.84 14.77 80.51
N SER A 1113 15.01 15.80 80.33
CA SER A 1113 13.56 15.66 80.30
C SER A 1113 13.05 15.36 78.89
N SER A 1114 11.96 14.59 78.81
CA SER A 1114 11.23 14.31 77.57
C SER A 1114 10.45 15.54 77.11
N ASP A 1115 10.04 15.54 75.84
CA ASP A 1115 9.18 16.60 75.30
C ASP A 1115 7.87 16.69 76.08
N LYS A 1116 7.35 17.92 76.26
CA LYS A 1116 6.14 18.22 77.06
C LYS A 1116 6.23 17.88 78.56
N SER A 1117 7.43 17.65 79.07
CA SER A 1117 7.67 17.48 80.51
C SER A 1117 7.53 18.80 81.27
N LYS A 1118 7.55 18.70 82.60
CA LYS A 1118 7.52 19.84 83.53
C LYS A 1118 8.87 19.97 84.22
N ILE A 1119 9.33 21.19 84.48
CA ILE A 1119 10.49 21.47 85.33
C ILE A 1119 10.06 22.45 86.41
N ILE A 1120 10.39 22.15 87.67
CA ILE A 1120 10.01 22.97 88.81
C ILE A 1120 11.27 23.54 89.45
N ILE A 1121 11.34 24.87 89.57
CA ILE A 1121 12.40 25.55 90.33
C ILE A 1121 11.76 26.17 91.56
N LYS A 1122 12.28 25.84 92.75
CA LYS A 1122 11.81 26.41 94.01
C LYS A 1122 12.94 27.12 94.74
N ALA A 1123 12.66 28.32 95.23
CA ALA A 1123 13.51 29.02 96.17
C ALA A 1123 12.74 29.26 97.48
N LYS A 1124 13.37 28.92 98.60
CA LYS A 1124 12.84 29.20 99.94
C LYS A 1124 13.94 29.55 100.92
N LYS A 1125 13.65 30.43 101.87
CA LYS A 1125 14.49 30.62 103.05
C LYS A 1125 14.09 29.59 104.11
N THR A 1126 15.06 28.84 104.64
CA THR A 1126 14.85 27.85 105.69
C THR A 1126 15.90 28.07 106.77
N GLY A 1127 15.49 28.64 107.90
CA GLY A 1127 16.40 29.07 108.96
C GLY A 1127 17.41 30.11 108.45
N ASN A 1128 18.69 29.85 108.68
CA ASN A 1128 19.81 30.67 108.21
C ASN A 1128 20.32 30.28 106.82
N ASN A 1129 19.60 29.49 106.02
CA ASN A 1129 20.03 29.12 104.67
C ASN A 1129 18.98 29.49 103.62
N VAL A 1130 19.44 29.90 102.44
CA VAL A 1130 18.64 29.93 101.21
C VAL A 1130 18.78 28.59 100.51
N VAL A 1131 17.65 27.96 100.22
CA VAL A 1131 17.58 26.67 99.55
C VAL A 1131 16.94 26.84 98.18
N ILE A 1132 17.71 26.56 97.13
CA ILE A 1132 17.27 26.58 95.74
C ILE A 1132 17.27 25.15 95.22
N SER A 1133 16.13 24.70 94.70
CA SER A 1133 15.98 23.34 94.17
C SER A 1133 15.47 23.34 92.75
N VAL A 1134 16.07 22.51 91.90
CA VAL A 1134 15.70 22.30 90.50
C VAL A 1134 15.24 20.85 90.35
N GLN A 1135 13.96 20.66 90.02
CA GLN A 1135 13.35 19.35 89.83
C GLN A 1135 13.00 19.13 88.37
N ASP A 1136 13.54 18.07 87.78
CA ASP A 1136 13.11 17.52 86.51
C ASP A 1136 12.22 16.29 86.71
N PHE A 1137 11.45 15.94 85.68
CA PHE A 1137 10.64 14.72 85.62
C PHE A 1137 11.08 13.83 84.45
N GLY A 1138 12.40 13.80 84.20
CA GLY A 1138 13.02 13.06 83.12
C GLY A 1138 13.38 11.62 83.47
N CYS A 1139 14.42 11.12 82.79
CA CYS A 1139 14.87 9.72 82.91
C CYS A 1139 15.36 9.30 84.31
N GLY A 1140 15.68 10.25 85.19
CA GLY A 1140 16.21 9.97 86.53
C GLY A 1140 17.61 9.31 86.51
N ILE A 1141 18.19 9.13 87.70
CA ILE A 1141 19.56 8.63 87.88
C ILE A 1141 19.50 7.41 88.81
N GLU A 1142 20.14 6.31 88.39
CA GLU A 1142 20.22 5.08 89.19
C GLU A 1142 21.05 5.29 90.48
N LYS A 1143 20.66 4.61 91.57
CA LYS A 1143 21.30 4.77 92.90
C LYS A 1143 22.82 4.51 92.89
N SER A 1144 23.28 3.62 92.03
CA SER A 1144 24.71 3.29 91.84
C SER A 1144 25.54 4.50 91.42
N HIS A 1145 24.97 5.42 90.63
CA HIS A 1145 25.71 6.55 90.07
C HIS A 1145 25.68 7.81 90.95
N LEU A 1146 24.70 7.96 91.86
CA LEU A 1146 24.51 9.18 92.66
C LEU A 1146 25.75 9.60 93.47
N LYS A 1147 26.61 8.65 93.88
CA LYS A 1147 27.85 8.95 94.62
C LYS A 1147 28.95 9.59 93.75
N ASN A 1148 28.85 9.48 92.42
CA ASN A 1148 29.90 9.85 91.49
C ASN A 1148 29.51 10.98 90.53
N ILE A 1149 28.24 11.40 90.47
CA ILE A 1149 27.77 12.39 89.47
C ILE A 1149 28.39 13.78 89.61
N PHE A 1150 28.92 14.12 90.79
CA PHE A 1150 29.67 15.36 91.01
C PHE A 1150 31.16 15.24 90.71
N LYS A 1151 31.67 14.02 90.42
CA LYS A 1151 33.05 13.83 89.96
C LYS A 1151 33.21 14.36 88.54
N ARG A 1152 34.38 14.94 88.25
CA ARG A 1152 34.73 15.47 86.93
C ARG A 1152 34.66 14.39 85.87
N PHE A 1153 34.16 14.76 84.69
CA PHE A 1153 34.05 13.91 83.50
C PHE A 1153 33.20 12.64 83.70
N TYR A 1154 32.52 12.50 84.84
CA TYR A 1154 31.69 11.35 85.11
C TYR A 1154 30.35 11.46 84.38
N ARG A 1155 29.95 10.40 83.69
CA ARG A 1155 28.70 10.31 82.93
C ARG A 1155 28.04 8.98 83.20
N VAL A 1156 26.71 9.00 83.34
CA VAL A 1156 25.90 7.81 83.65
C VAL A 1156 25.86 6.83 82.47
N ASP A 1157 25.81 7.33 81.23
CA ASP A 1157 25.65 6.48 80.05
C ASP A 1157 26.55 6.95 78.89
N LYS A 1158 27.43 6.06 78.40
CA LYS A 1158 28.44 6.40 77.36
C LYS A 1158 27.91 6.25 75.93
N SER A 1159 26.84 5.48 75.70
CA SER A 1159 26.35 5.14 74.33
C SER A 1159 25.35 6.15 73.76
N ARG A 1160 24.41 6.67 74.56
CA ARG A 1160 23.44 7.75 74.18
C ARG A 1160 24.05 9.15 74.05
N SER A 1161 25.36 9.25 74.22
CA SER A 1161 26.09 10.49 74.48
C SER A 1161 26.55 11.27 73.24
N ARG A 1162 26.51 10.65 72.05
CA ARG A 1162 26.92 11.29 70.78
C ARG A 1162 25.88 12.31 70.28
N GLU A 1163 24.60 12.11 70.58
CA GLU A 1163 23.53 13.01 70.17
C GLU A 1163 23.37 14.24 71.08
N THR A 1164 23.65 14.11 72.38
CA THR A 1164 23.32 15.14 73.39
C THR A 1164 24.51 15.95 73.90
N GLY A 1165 25.76 15.60 73.56
CA GLY A 1165 26.91 16.53 73.59
C GLY A 1165 27.44 17.06 74.93
N GLY A 1166 26.98 16.58 76.09
CA GLY A 1166 27.44 17.08 77.41
C GLY A 1166 28.88 16.70 77.79
N SER A 1167 29.64 17.63 78.39
CA SER A 1167 31.07 17.47 78.73
C SER A 1167 31.36 16.68 80.03
N GLY A 1168 30.34 16.40 80.85
CA GLY A 1168 30.52 15.76 82.17
C GLY A 1168 31.19 16.65 83.23
N LEU A 1169 31.39 17.95 82.95
CA LEU A 1169 32.00 18.91 83.88
C LEU A 1169 30.96 19.74 84.65
N GLY A 1170 29.75 19.93 84.11
CA GLY A 1170 28.74 20.86 84.66
C GLY A 1170 28.38 20.63 86.13
N LEU A 1171 28.11 19.39 86.56
CA LEU A 1171 27.78 19.12 87.97
C LEU A 1171 28.97 19.31 88.92
N SER A 1172 30.19 19.06 88.45
CA SER A 1172 31.40 19.33 89.24
C SER A 1172 31.68 20.83 89.38
N ILE A 1173 31.28 21.64 88.39
CA ILE A 1173 31.30 23.10 88.47
C ILE A 1173 30.29 23.57 89.52
N VAL A 1174 29.06 23.05 89.48
CA VAL A 1174 28.03 23.35 90.49
C VAL A 1174 28.54 23.03 91.90
N GLU A 1175 29.15 21.86 92.12
CA GLU A 1175 29.69 21.51 93.43
C GLU A 1175 30.75 22.49 93.93
N ASN A 1176 31.70 22.91 93.06
CA ASN A 1176 32.75 23.86 93.46
C ASN A 1176 32.22 25.27 93.70
N ILE A 1177 31.27 25.74 92.87
CA ILE A 1177 30.62 27.05 93.08
C ILE A 1177 29.90 27.05 94.42
N VAL A 1178 29.11 26.01 94.71
CA VAL A 1178 28.34 25.93 95.96
C VAL A 1178 29.27 25.84 97.17
N LYS A 1179 30.38 25.08 97.08
CA LYS A 1179 31.42 25.06 98.14
C LYS A 1179 32.09 26.42 98.34
N THR A 1180 32.36 27.17 97.27
CA THR A 1180 32.92 28.52 97.32
C THR A 1180 31.99 29.49 98.07
N HIS A 1181 30.67 29.23 98.04
CA HIS A 1181 29.67 29.98 98.80
C HIS A 1181 29.44 29.43 100.22
N ASN A 1182 30.33 28.57 100.74
CA ASN A 1182 30.15 27.82 102.00
C ASN A 1182 28.84 27.02 102.08
N GLY A 1183 28.30 26.64 100.93
CA GLY A 1183 27.04 25.93 100.79
C GLY A 1183 27.21 24.42 100.58
N LYS A 1184 26.08 23.72 100.45
CA LYS A 1184 26.01 22.29 100.19
C LYS A 1184 25.09 21.99 99.00
N VAL A 1185 25.55 21.15 98.08
CA VAL A 1185 24.72 20.60 96.98
C VAL A 1185 24.35 19.15 97.29
N SER A 1186 23.10 18.76 97.01
CA SER A 1186 22.61 17.40 97.16
C SER A 1186 21.67 17.00 96.03
N VAL A 1187 21.47 15.69 95.84
CA VAL A 1187 20.61 15.13 94.79
C VAL A 1187 19.71 14.04 95.36
N LYS A 1188 18.45 14.01 94.93
CA LYS A 1188 17.53 12.87 95.09
C LYS A 1188 16.99 12.51 93.71
N SER A 1189 17.14 11.27 93.28
CA SER A 1189 16.69 10.85 91.96
C SER A 1189 16.21 9.40 91.99
N GLN A 1190 15.24 9.10 91.12
CA GLN A 1190 14.74 7.75 90.89
C GLN A 1190 14.55 7.56 89.38
N VAL A 1191 15.02 6.42 88.87
CA VAL A 1191 14.92 6.07 87.44
C VAL A 1191 13.46 6.18 86.97
N ASN A 1192 13.26 6.86 85.84
CA ASN A 1192 12.00 7.20 85.19
C ASN A 1192 11.03 8.08 86.00
N ARG A 1193 11.51 8.74 87.06
CA ARG A 1193 10.72 9.71 87.84
C ARG A 1193 11.38 11.09 87.94
N GLY A 1194 12.54 11.28 87.32
CA GLY A 1194 13.32 12.51 87.32
C GLY A 1194 14.24 12.69 88.53
N SER A 1195 14.89 13.85 88.59
CA SER A 1195 15.87 14.21 89.62
C SER A 1195 15.55 15.55 90.27
N LEU A 1196 15.84 15.64 91.57
CA LEU A 1196 15.79 16.86 92.37
C LEU A 1196 17.20 17.20 92.82
N PHE A 1197 17.75 18.28 92.29
CA PHE A 1197 19.01 18.88 92.75
C PHE A 1197 18.71 20.03 93.69
N THR A 1198 19.36 20.05 94.85
CA THR A 1198 19.16 21.08 95.88
C THR A 1198 20.50 21.73 96.20
N ILE A 1199 20.55 23.06 96.08
CA ILE A 1199 21.64 23.93 96.53
C ILE A 1199 21.20 24.62 97.82
N GLU A 1200 22.02 24.55 98.85
CA GLU A 1200 21.82 25.23 100.14
C GLU A 1200 22.98 26.19 100.37
N ILE A 1201 22.71 27.49 100.52
CA ILE A 1201 23.72 28.53 100.77
C ILE A 1201 23.38 29.26 102.07
N PRO A 1202 24.33 29.50 102.98
CA PRO A 1202 24.07 30.25 104.21
C PRO A 1202 23.70 31.72 103.94
N CYS A 1203 22.68 32.21 104.64
CA CYS A 1203 22.45 33.63 104.87
C CYS A 1203 23.45 34.09 105.94
N PHE A 1204 24.48 34.83 105.54
CA PHE A 1204 25.36 35.50 106.49
C PHE A 1204 24.81 36.87 106.88
#